data_AF-A0A7Y6EI17-F1
#
_entry.id   AF-A0A7Y6EI17-F1
#
_cell.length_a   1.000
_cell.length_b   1.000
_cell.length_c   1.000
_cell.angle_alpha   90.00
_cell.angle_beta   90.00
_cell.angle_gamma   90.00
#
_symmetry.space_group_name_H-M   'P 1'
#
loop_
_entity.id
_entity.type
_entity.pdbx_description
1 polymer ?
#
loop_
_entity_poly.entity_id
_entity_poly.type
_entity_poly.pdbx_seq_one_letter_code
_entity_poly.pdbx_strand_id
1 'polypeptide(L)'
;MTDARAPRTTSLVDFIWKNADDLWGDFKHVDFGKVILPFTLLRRLECVLEATRDQVLSTHESISGQGLDEDVVLRQISGYPFYNTSNYTLATLGGSRTRQNLEDYVARFSDNARVIFEQFDFAATVARMDKQNVLFKICQNFAGIDLHPDTVPEREMSNVYEHLIRRFGAEVNEAAEDFMTPRDVVHLAIELLLDPDDDLFVNNPGLIRTLYDPTCGTGGFLSDGMEHVQNLRDRYSVAPVIVPYGQELEPETHAVCLAGMLLKTLESDPGRDLSRNIKLGSTLSNDQLGDERFHYCISNPPFGKKWEKDQAAVVREHGEKKFEGRFGPKLPRVSDGSMLFLLHLISKLETPERGGGRAAIVLSGSPLFNGNAGQGESEIRRHLLENDLVEAIIALPTEIFFRTGIGTYVWVLSNKKPAARRGKVQLIDATKSFTPMRKSEGNKRRMISPDQTRQIVEAYSAFEPTKTSLVIDQEDFGYRRVRVLRPLRMKIVVSDEGMSKIVDDKAWGKLTAEQQAAWLAAIGGHAGEEHEYDWMEAFVRSSARKNPALGKASKPLIKAFVAAFGVRDPDAEPVVDDDGDDVVDDALTDYENVPLRTAIDDYMGAEVLPHAPDAFVDEGYCDGQDGEVGVVGYEINFNRYFYQYQPPRDLRLIDADLKAVEAEIAAVLLEVTE
;
A
#
# COMPACT_ATOMS: atom_id res chain seq x y z
N MET A 1 10.86 -1.30 39.48
CA MET A 1 10.98 0.14 39.82
C MET A 1 9.79 0.85 39.22
N THR A 2 9.06 1.57 40.06
CA THR A 2 7.73 2.17 39.82
C THR A 2 7.73 3.21 38.71
N ASP A 3 6.83 3.04 37.75
CA ASP A 3 6.55 3.95 36.64
C ASP A 3 5.81 5.20 37.15
N ALA A 4 6.50 6.34 37.16
CA ALA A 4 6.03 7.63 37.66
C ALA A 4 6.39 8.78 36.70
N ARG A 5 6.11 8.63 35.40
CA ARG A 5 6.36 9.67 34.38
C ARG A 5 5.13 10.21 33.64
N ALA A 6 3.94 10.14 34.25
CA ALA A 6 2.70 10.65 33.66
C ALA A 6 2.24 12.12 33.94
N PRO A 7 3.09 13.16 34.20
CA PRO A 7 2.60 14.54 34.28
C PRO A 7 3.02 15.55 33.17
N ARG A 8 3.88 15.22 32.18
CA ARG A 8 4.43 16.23 31.25
C ARG A 8 3.66 16.45 29.94
N THR A 9 3.09 15.40 29.35
CA THR A 9 2.44 15.50 28.03
C THR A 9 1.14 16.32 28.09
N THR A 10 0.44 16.30 29.23
CA THR A 10 -0.78 17.10 29.44
C THR A 10 -0.52 18.61 29.38
N SER A 11 0.62 19.09 29.89
CA SER A 11 0.92 20.54 29.87
C SER A 11 1.23 21.09 28.47
N LEU A 12 1.83 20.28 27.59
CA LEU A 12 2.06 20.65 26.19
C LEU A 12 0.75 20.69 25.39
N VAL A 13 -0.13 19.72 25.61
CA VAL A 13 -1.46 19.70 24.98
C VAL A 13 -2.26 20.91 25.44
N ASP A 14 -2.28 21.21 26.74
CA ASP A 14 -2.98 22.38 27.28
C ASP A 14 -2.39 23.70 26.75
N PHE A 15 -1.07 23.77 26.59
CA PHE A 15 -0.39 24.91 25.96
C PHE A 15 -0.85 25.11 24.51
N ILE A 16 -0.94 24.03 23.73
CA ILE A 16 -1.46 24.05 22.37
C ILE A 16 -2.91 24.56 22.36
N TRP A 17 -3.78 24.06 23.24
CA TRP A 17 -5.18 24.48 23.31
C TRP A 17 -5.32 25.95 23.62
N LYS A 18 -4.55 26.44 24.59
CA LYS A 18 -4.54 27.86 24.93
C LYS A 18 -4.17 28.73 23.72
N ASN A 19 -3.19 28.32 22.91
CA ASN A 19 -2.83 29.06 21.70
C ASN A 19 -3.86 28.91 20.58
N ALA A 20 -4.52 27.76 20.46
CA ALA A 20 -5.60 27.56 19.49
C ALA A 20 -6.83 28.43 19.83
N ASP A 21 -7.19 28.53 21.11
CA ASP A 21 -8.27 29.39 21.59
C ASP A 21 -8.00 30.88 21.27
N ASP A 22 -6.73 31.30 21.33
CA ASP A 22 -6.30 32.64 20.97
C ASP A 22 -6.42 32.96 19.46
N LEU A 23 -6.58 31.94 18.62
CA LEU A 23 -6.82 32.09 17.17
C LEU A 23 -8.31 32.04 16.80
N TRP A 24 -9.17 31.71 17.77
CA TRP A 24 -10.58 31.48 17.53
C TRP A 24 -11.30 32.77 17.10
N GLY A 25 -12.08 32.69 16.02
CA GLY A 25 -12.79 33.82 15.42
C GLY A 25 -12.00 34.55 14.33
N ASP A 26 -10.68 34.59 14.41
CA ASP A 26 -9.81 35.24 13.42
C ASP A 26 -9.27 34.26 12.35
N PHE A 27 -9.20 32.97 12.72
CA PHE A 27 -8.79 31.87 11.86
C PHE A 27 -9.86 30.77 11.81
N LYS A 28 -9.93 30.07 10.68
CA LYS A 28 -10.72 28.84 10.59
C LYS A 28 -9.96 27.76 11.36
N HIS A 29 -10.66 26.83 12.01
CA HIS A 29 -9.96 25.81 12.82
C HIS A 29 -9.01 24.94 11.99
N VAL A 30 -9.38 24.68 10.73
CA VAL A 30 -8.53 24.01 9.73
C VAL A 30 -7.19 24.72 9.48
N ASP A 31 -7.11 26.04 9.72
CA ASP A 31 -5.89 26.82 9.56
C ASP A 31 -5.03 26.84 10.84
N PHE A 32 -5.54 26.35 11.98
CA PHE A 32 -4.79 26.41 13.24
C PHE A 32 -3.49 25.62 13.17
N GLY A 33 -3.47 24.47 12.47
CA GLY A 33 -2.26 23.69 12.24
C GLY A 33 -1.17 24.49 11.53
N LYS A 34 -1.55 25.30 10.53
CA LYS A 34 -0.65 26.16 9.77
C LYS A 34 -0.04 27.29 10.59
N VAL A 35 -0.62 27.60 11.74
CA VAL A 35 -0.07 28.56 12.72
C VAL A 35 0.77 27.82 13.76
N ILE A 36 0.17 26.87 14.46
CA ILE A 36 0.75 26.25 15.64
C ILE A 36 1.98 25.39 15.29
N LEU A 37 1.98 24.65 14.19
CA LEU A 37 3.09 23.78 13.80
C LEU A 37 4.39 24.57 13.53
N PRO A 38 4.43 25.58 12.63
CA PRO A 38 5.67 26.31 12.37
C PRO A 38 6.17 27.08 13.60
N PHE A 39 5.30 27.60 14.47
CA PHE A 39 5.75 28.22 15.73
C PHE A 39 6.34 27.20 16.71
N THR A 40 5.78 25.99 16.75
CA THR A 40 6.32 24.89 17.57
C THR A 40 7.71 24.48 17.08
N LEU A 41 7.89 24.37 15.76
CA LEU A 41 9.19 24.11 15.14
C LEU A 41 10.17 25.25 15.40
N LEU A 42 9.76 26.50 15.19
CA LEU A 42 10.57 27.68 15.45
C LEU A 42 11.08 27.71 16.90
N ARG A 43 10.18 27.51 17.87
CA ARG A 43 10.58 27.52 19.28
C ARG A 43 11.53 26.37 19.61
N ARG A 44 11.32 25.18 19.03
CA ARG A 44 12.21 24.03 19.24
C ARG A 44 13.61 24.29 18.67
N LEU A 45 13.71 24.87 17.47
CA LEU A 45 14.99 25.31 16.88
C LEU A 45 15.64 26.43 17.69
N GLU A 46 14.86 27.36 18.24
CA GLU A 46 15.37 28.44 19.11
C GLU A 46 15.98 27.86 20.40
N CYS A 47 15.26 26.97 21.09
CA CYS A 47 15.69 26.38 22.36
C CYS A 47 17.09 25.76 22.27
N VAL A 48 17.36 24.99 21.21
CA VAL A 48 18.66 24.30 21.07
C VAL A 48 19.82 25.23 20.74
N LEU A 49 19.53 26.42 20.20
CA LEU A 49 20.53 27.44 19.88
C LEU A 49 20.77 28.44 21.02
N GLU A 50 19.92 28.48 22.06
CA GLU A 50 20.00 29.46 23.15
C GLU A 50 21.39 29.48 23.81
N ALA A 51 21.95 28.31 24.09
CA ALA A 51 23.25 28.18 24.77
C ALA A 51 24.43 28.69 23.93
N THR A 52 24.33 28.61 22.60
CA THR A 52 25.42 28.96 21.66
C THR A 52 25.23 30.31 20.99
N ARG A 53 24.09 30.97 21.21
CA ARG A 53 23.65 32.16 20.46
C ARG A 53 24.67 33.29 20.46
N ASP A 54 25.15 33.70 21.63
CA ASP A 54 26.10 34.82 21.77
C ASP A 54 27.43 34.50 21.07
N GLN A 55 27.85 33.23 21.11
CA GLN A 55 29.06 32.77 20.43
C GLN A 55 28.86 32.75 18.91
N VAL A 56 27.71 32.32 18.41
CA VAL A 56 27.38 32.36 16.98
C VAL A 56 27.37 33.80 16.47
N LEU A 57 26.71 34.73 17.18
CA LEU A 57 26.62 36.14 16.79
C LEU A 57 27.99 36.83 16.77
N SER A 58 28.77 36.69 17.84
CA SER A 58 30.13 37.26 17.90
C SER A 58 31.06 36.66 16.85
N THR A 59 30.93 35.35 16.58
CA THR A 59 31.70 34.69 15.52
C THR A 59 31.31 35.21 14.15
N HIS A 60 30.01 35.30 13.84
CA HIS A 60 29.49 35.85 12.57
C HIS A 60 30.01 37.26 12.32
N GLU A 61 29.92 38.16 13.31
CA GLU A 61 30.46 39.52 13.20
C GLU A 61 31.98 39.53 12.95
N SER A 62 32.71 38.61 13.58
CA SER A 62 34.16 38.53 13.45
C SER A 62 34.64 37.99 12.11
N ILE A 63 33.87 37.11 11.45
CA ILE A 63 34.28 36.45 10.19
C ILE A 63 33.59 37.03 8.96
N SER A 64 32.54 37.83 9.15
CA SER A 64 31.76 38.36 8.04
C SER A 64 32.61 39.22 7.12
N GLY A 65 32.55 38.92 5.81
CA GLY A 65 33.33 39.61 4.79
C GLY A 65 34.82 39.27 4.75
N GLN A 66 35.28 38.27 5.52
CA GLN A 66 36.68 37.83 5.51
C GLN A 66 36.98 36.69 4.52
N GLY A 67 35.99 36.27 3.71
CA GLY A 67 36.14 35.20 2.72
C GLY A 67 36.22 33.79 3.30
N LEU A 68 35.88 33.62 4.58
CA LEU A 68 35.70 32.32 5.23
C LEU A 68 34.31 31.77 4.91
N ASP A 69 34.19 30.44 4.89
CA ASP A 69 32.89 29.77 4.76
C ASP A 69 32.14 29.85 6.08
N GLU A 70 31.29 30.89 6.20
CA GLU A 70 30.50 31.15 7.41
C GLU A 70 29.59 29.96 7.76
N ASP A 71 29.04 29.26 6.76
CA ASP A 71 28.08 28.17 7.00
C ASP A 71 28.74 27.00 7.73
N VAL A 72 29.95 26.61 7.30
CA VAL A 72 30.72 25.54 7.95
C VAL A 72 31.11 25.92 9.37
N VAL A 73 31.61 27.15 9.59
CA VAL A 73 32.09 27.60 10.90
C VAL A 73 30.93 27.73 11.88
N LEU A 74 29.84 28.38 11.50
CA LEU A 74 28.74 28.67 12.43
C LEU A 74 27.98 27.40 12.85
N ARG A 75 27.88 26.37 12.00
CA ARG A 75 27.34 25.05 12.37
C ARG A 75 28.20 24.32 13.40
N GLN A 76 29.52 24.44 13.31
CA GLN A 76 30.42 23.87 14.32
C GLN A 76 30.25 24.58 15.67
N ILE A 77 30.08 25.91 15.65
CA ILE A 77 29.88 26.71 16.86
C ILE A 77 28.52 26.45 17.49
N SER A 78 27.45 26.31 16.70
CA SER A 78 26.12 26.00 17.22
C SER A 78 26.02 24.57 17.76
N GLY A 79 26.87 23.66 17.30
CA GLY A 79 26.78 22.23 17.63
C GLY A 79 25.65 21.50 16.90
N TYR A 80 25.01 22.16 15.93
CA TYR A 80 23.92 21.64 15.12
C TYR A 80 24.18 21.92 13.63
N PRO A 81 23.53 21.20 12.70
CA PRO A 81 23.65 21.48 11.27
C PRO A 81 22.96 22.78 10.83
N PHE A 82 22.58 23.66 11.76
CA PHE A 82 21.96 24.95 11.48
C PHE A 82 22.36 25.98 12.54
N TYR A 83 22.09 27.25 12.24
CA TYR A 83 22.37 28.39 13.12
C TYR A 83 21.41 29.55 12.83
N ASN A 84 21.46 30.60 13.66
CA ASN A 84 20.73 31.84 13.43
C ASN A 84 21.62 33.05 13.75
N THR A 85 21.63 34.06 12.88
CA THR A 85 22.46 35.28 13.04
C THR A 85 21.66 36.54 13.36
N SER A 86 20.39 36.43 13.77
CA SER A 86 19.59 37.59 14.18
C SER A 86 19.85 37.97 15.63
N ASN A 87 19.75 39.27 15.91
CA ASN A 87 19.74 39.82 17.26
C ASN A 87 18.37 39.64 17.96
N TYR A 88 17.35 39.13 17.27
CA TYR A 88 16.01 38.93 17.82
C TYR A 88 15.75 37.48 18.25
N THR A 89 15.14 37.32 19.42
CA THR A 89 14.52 36.07 19.90
C THR A 89 13.01 36.23 19.84
N LEU A 90 12.24 35.15 19.97
CA LEU A 90 10.78 35.25 20.19
C LEU A 90 10.44 36.15 21.39
N ALA A 91 11.27 36.15 22.43
CA ALA A 91 11.10 36.98 23.62
C ALA A 91 11.40 38.47 23.38
N THR A 92 12.27 38.80 22.42
CA THR A 92 12.79 40.17 22.19
C THR A 92 12.25 40.85 20.92
N LEU A 93 11.25 40.27 20.25
CA LEU A 93 10.62 40.85 19.06
C LEU A 93 10.00 42.24 19.30
N GLY A 94 9.51 42.51 20.51
CA GLY A 94 8.85 43.77 20.87
C GLY A 94 7.46 43.96 20.23
N GLY A 95 6.52 44.55 20.97
CA GLY A 95 5.10 44.57 20.55
C GLY A 95 4.75 45.46 19.35
N SER A 96 5.52 46.51 19.08
CA SER A 96 5.19 47.52 18.04
C SER A 96 5.66 47.16 16.63
N ARG A 97 6.67 46.29 16.51
CA ARG A 97 7.26 45.85 15.23
C ARG A 97 7.39 44.32 15.15
N THR A 98 6.53 43.60 15.87
CA THR A 98 6.58 42.13 16.01
C THR A 98 6.77 41.42 14.67
N ARG A 99 5.95 41.77 13.67
CA ARG A 99 6.01 41.18 12.33
C ARG A 99 7.38 41.37 11.67
N GLN A 100 7.85 42.62 11.57
CA GLN A 100 9.11 42.95 10.90
C GLN A 100 10.30 42.27 11.57
N ASN A 101 10.29 42.24 12.91
CA ASN A 101 11.36 41.62 13.68
C ASN A 101 11.32 40.08 13.61
N LEU A 102 10.12 39.48 13.50
CA LEU A 102 9.98 38.03 13.31
C LEU A 102 10.40 37.61 11.89
N GLU A 103 10.03 38.39 10.88
CA GLU A 103 10.47 38.17 9.50
C GLU A 103 12.01 38.24 9.39
N ASP A 104 12.67 39.22 10.05
CA ASP A 104 14.14 39.26 10.14
C ASP A 104 14.71 38.04 10.90
N TYR A 105 14.10 37.67 12.04
CA TYR A 105 14.55 36.53 12.83
C TYR A 105 14.55 35.25 11.99
N VAL A 106 13.46 34.97 11.28
CA VAL A 106 13.32 33.80 10.40
C VAL A 106 14.29 33.87 9.23
N ALA A 107 14.45 35.03 8.60
CA ALA A 107 15.34 35.21 7.44
C ALA A 107 16.83 34.99 7.74
N ARG A 108 17.23 35.07 9.01
CA ARG A 108 18.60 34.91 9.51
C ARG A 108 18.94 33.50 9.98
N PHE A 109 18.03 32.53 9.86
CA PHE A 109 18.40 31.13 9.94
C PHE A 109 19.26 30.71 8.74
N SER A 110 20.07 29.67 8.90
CA SER A 110 20.76 29.00 7.79
C SER A 110 19.76 28.47 6.75
N ASP A 111 20.19 28.36 5.49
CA ASP A 111 19.33 28.04 4.34
C ASP A 111 18.50 26.77 4.56
N ASN A 112 19.10 25.71 5.07
CA ASN A 112 18.43 24.44 5.35
C ASN A 112 17.31 24.55 6.40
N ALA A 113 17.46 25.37 7.43
CA ALA A 113 16.42 25.61 8.43
C ALA A 113 15.33 26.55 7.91
N ARG A 114 15.64 27.50 7.01
CA ARG A 114 14.65 28.41 6.42
C ARG A 114 13.62 27.70 5.55
N VAL A 115 14.04 26.64 4.84
CA VAL A 115 13.16 25.81 4.00
C VAL A 115 11.92 25.33 4.76
N ILE A 116 12.05 25.04 6.07
CA ILE A 116 10.93 24.63 6.92
C ILE A 116 9.81 25.70 6.87
N PHE A 117 10.16 26.96 7.10
CA PHE A 117 9.19 28.06 7.14
C PHE A 117 8.63 28.43 5.77
N GLU A 118 9.42 28.24 4.71
CA GLU A 118 8.98 28.43 3.33
C GLU A 118 7.91 27.41 2.95
N GLN A 119 8.08 26.14 3.34
CA GLN A 119 7.13 25.06 3.05
C GLN A 119 5.79 25.20 3.80
N PHE A 120 5.78 25.93 4.93
CA PHE A 120 4.54 26.31 5.65
C PHE A 120 3.90 27.62 5.15
N ASP A 121 4.48 28.30 4.16
CA ASP A 121 4.08 29.67 3.77
C ASP A 121 4.00 30.62 5.00
N PHE A 122 5.00 30.50 5.89
CA PHE A 122 4.93 31.10 7.23
C PHE A 122 4.84 32.63 7.19
N ALA A 123 5.47 33.28 6.21
CA ALA A 123 5.42 34.73 6.03
C ALA A 123 3.98 35.23 5.79
N ALA A 124 3.18 34.53 4.98
CA ALA A 124 1.78 34.87 4.76
C ALA A 124 0.95 34.70 6.03
N THR A 125 1.22 33.63 6.79
CA THR A 125 0.59 33.37 8.09
C THR A 125 0.89 34.49 9.10
N VAL A 126 2.17 34.87 9.24
CA VAL A 126 2.62 35.98 10.10
C VAL A 126 1.93 37.30 9.69
N ALA A 127 1.85 37.60 8.40
CA ALA A 127 1.17 38.78 7.89
C ALA A 127 -0.32 38.83 8.25
N ARG A 128 -1.00 37.68 8.18
CA ARG A 128 -2.41 37.54 8.55
C ARG A 128 -2.61 37.71 10.06
N MET A 129 -1.75 37.09 10.88
CA MET A 129 -1.81 37.20 12.33
C MET A 129 -1.57 38.63 12.83
N ASP A 130 -0.65 39.36 12.19
CA ASP A 130 -0.37 40.76 12.49
C ASP A 130 -1.60 41.64 12.22
N LYS A 131 -2.26 41.43 11.08
CA LYS A 131 -3.50 42.14 10.72
C LYS A 131 -4.65 41.90 11.72
N GLN A 132 -4.70 40.71 12.32
CA GLN A 132 -5.70 40.35 13.34
C GLN A 132 -5.25 40.68 14.77
N ASN A 133 -4.08 41.30 14.97
CA ASN A 133 -3.53 41.66 16.28
C ASN A 133 -3.30 40.47 17.24
N VAL A 134 -3.12 39.25 16.71
CA VAL A 134 -2.84 38.04 17.53
C VAL A 134 -1.35 37.67 17.54
N LEU A 135 -0.57 38.18 16.59
CA LEU A 135 0.83 37.78 16.38
C LEU A 135 1.71 37.92 17.63
N PHE A 136 1.73 39.09 18.26
CA PHE A 136 2.58 39.35 19.42
C PHE A 136 2.26 38.41 20.59
N LYS A 137 0.97 38.16 20.83
CA LYS A 137 0.51 37.26 21.89
C LYS A 137 1.02 35.84 21.67
N ILE A 138 0.87 35.31 20.46
CA ILE A 138 1.34 33.96 20.11
C ILE A 138 2.86 33.86 20.22
N CYS A 139 3.62 34.84 19.74
CA CYS A 139 5.08 34.85 19.90
C CYS A 139 5.49 34.79 21.38
N GLN A 140 4.83 35.57 22.26
CA GLN A 140 5.13 35.58 23.69
C GLN A 140 4.73 34.27 24.37
N ASN A 141 3.62 33.64 23.97
CA ASN A 141 3.23 32.33 24.46
C ASN A 141 4.32 31.30 24.14
N PHE A 142 4.80 31.23 22.88
CA PHE A 142 5.85 30.30 22.48
C PHE A 142 7.22 30.62 23.10
N ALA A 143 7.57 31.89 23.30
CA ALA A 143 8.78 32.27 24.01
C ALA A 143 8.81 31.75 25.46
N GLY A 144 7.65 31.56 26.09
CA GLY A 144 7.52 31.15 27.49
C GLY A 144 7.54 29.63 27.74
N ILE A 145 7.59 28.80 26.69
CA ILE A 145 7.65 27.34 26.83
C ILE A 145 9.03 26.81 26.43
N ASP A 146 9.56 25.89 27.24
CA ASP A 146 10.79 25.19 26.93
C ASP A 146 10.48 23.91 26.12
N LEU A 147 10.92 23.90 24.86
CA LEU A 147 10.79 22.77 23.94
C LEU A 147 12.15 22.12 23.64
N HIS A 148 13.20 22.39 24.42
CA HIS A 148 14.49 21.75 24.25
C HIS A 148 14.35 20.21 24.32
N PRO A 149 15.09 19.41 23.53
CA PRO A 149 15.07 17.95 23.60
C PRO A 149 15.30 17.36 25.00
N ASP A 150 16.04 18.06 25.87
CA ASP A 150 16.25 17.63 27.27
C ASP A 150 14.99 17.78 28.14
N THR A 151 14.15 18.77 27.84
CA THR A 151 12.90 19.04 28.57
C THR A 151 11.73 18.29 27.97
N VAL A 152 11.62 18.33 26.64
CA VAL A 152 10.63 17.62 25.82
C VAL A 152 11.37 16.67 24.87
N PRO A 153 11.58 15.41 25.30
CA PRO A 153 12.25 14.39 24.51
C PRO A 153 11.64 14.28 23.12
N GLU A 154 12.47 13.94 22.13
CA GLU A 154 12.04 13.83 20.72
C GLU A 154 10.79 12.96 20.57
N ARG A 155 10.72 11.86 21.31
CA ARG A 155 9.58 10.96 21.36
C ARG A 155 8.28 11.62 21.85
N GLU A 156 8.37 12.45 22.88
CA GLU A 156 7.21 13.20 23.36
C GLU A 156 6.81 14.26 22.34
N MET A 157 7.79 14.88 21.69
CA MET A 157 7.54 15.89 20.66
C MET A 157 6.91 15.28 19.40
N SER A 158 7.36 14.09 18.97
CA SER A 158 6.76 13.36 17.86
C SER A 158 5.28 13.08 18.13
N ASN A 159 4.95 12.55 19.33
CA ASN A 159 3.56 12.36 19.74
C ASN A 159 2.75 13.67 19.71
N VAL A 160 3.36 14.80 20.06
CA VAL A 160 2.72 16.11 19.98
C VAL A 160 2.47 16.50 18.52
N TYR A 161 3.45 16.38 17.62
CA TYR A 161 3.25 16.66 16.19
C TYR A 161 2.18 15.76 15.59
N GLU A 162 2.23 14.46 15.86
CA GLU A 162 1.21 13.49 15.47
C GLU A 162 -0.17 13.88 16.00
N HIS A 163 -0.28 14.26 17.27
CA HIS A 163 -1.54 14.71 17.85
C HIS A 163 -2.04 16.02 17.22
N LEU A 164 -1.14 16.97 16.94
CA LEU A 164 -1.46 18.23 16.29
C LEU A 164 -1.98 18.01 14.87
N ILE A 165 -1.23 17.26 14.06
CA ILE A 165 -1.60 16.91 12.68
C ILE A 165 -2.93 16.16 12.68
N ARG A 166 -3.10 15.17 13.56
CA ARG A 166 -4.34 14.42 13.69
C ARG A 166 -5.52 15.32 14.06
N ARG A 167 -5.35 16.20 15.07
CA ARG A 167 -6.47 17.00 15.56
C ARG A 167 -6.89 18.08 14.58
N PHE A 168 -5.94 18.73 13.90
CA PHE A 168 -6.24 19.71 12.87
C PHE A 168 -6.67 19.06 11.54
N GLY A 169 -6.13 17.88 11.20
CA GLY A 169 -6.51 17.12 10.01
C GLY A 169 -7.89 16.44 10.11
N ALA A 170 -8.29 15.99 11.31
CA ALA A 170 -9.61 15.41 11.56
C ALA A 170 -10.77 16.38 11.27
N GLU A 171 -10.57 17.69 11.46
CA GLU A 171 -11.58 18.71 11.20
C GLU A 171 -11.74 19.05 9.71
N VAL A 172 -10.74 18.75 8.89
CA VAL A 172 -10.71 19.10 7.45
C VAL A 172 -11.30 17.97 6.58
N ASN A 173 -11.53 16.77 7.13
CA ASN A 173 -11.86 15.57 6.35
C ASN A 173 -10.81 15.26 5.26
N GLU A 174 -9.62 15.85 5.35
CA GLU A 174 -8.50 15.61 4.46
C GLU A 174 -7.74 14.36 4.91
N ALA A 175 -7.15 13.68 3.92
CA ALA A 175 -6.45 12.40 4.06
C ALA A 175 -5.11 12.47 4.81
N ALA A 176 -4.80 13.56 5.53
CA ALA A 176 -3.52 13.77 6.21
C ALA A 176 -3.20 12.68 7.26
N GLU A 177 -4.23 12.03 7.83
CA GLU A 177 -4.07 10.88 8.75
C GLU A 177 -3.83 9.53 8.07
N ASP A 178 -3.98 9.42 6.74
CA ASP A 178 -3.75 8.14 6.02
C ASP A 178 -2.26 7.72 6.02
N PHE A 179 -1.37 8.57 6.54
CA PHE A 179 0.09 8.42 6.43
C PHE A 179 0.79 8.26 7.79
N MET A 180 0.06 8.25 8.91
CA MET A 180 0.66 8.11 10.23
C MET A 180 0.72 6.66 10.65
N THR A 181 1.94 6.12 10.77
CA THR A 181 2.17 4.75 11.20
C THR A 181 2.11 4.66 12.73
N PRO A 182 1.27 3.80 13.31
CA PRO A 182 1.27 3.55 14.75
C PRO A 182 2.63 3.08 15.22
N ARG A 183 3.09 3.61 16.35
CA ARG A 183 4.44 3.35 16.86
C ARG A 183 4.76 1.88 17.12
N ASP A 184 3.78 1.11 17.58
CA ASP A 184 3.92 -0.33 17.76
C ASP A 184 4.18 -1.07 16.44
N VAL A 185 3.63 -0.58 15.33
CA VAL A 185 3.92 -1.09 13.98
C VAL A 185 5.29 -0.61 13.49
N VAL A 186 5.66 0.65 13.77
CA VAL A 186 6.98 1.20 13.44
C VAL A 186 8.10 0.36 14.05
N HIS A 187 8.02 0.11 15.37
CA HIS A 187 9.01 -0.69 16.09
C HIS A 187 9.07 -2.13 15.56
N LEU A 188 7.92 -2.77 15.34
CA LEU A 188 7.89 -4.14 14.82
C LEU A 188 8.56 -4.24 13.45
N ALA A 189 8.26 -3.31 12.53
CA ALA A 189 8.85 -3.32 11.20
C ALA A 189 10.36 -3.04 11.24
N ILE A 190 10.83 -2.15 12.12
CA ILE A 190 12.27 -1.90 12.32
C ILE A 190 12.96 -3.13 12.89
N GLU A 191 12.38 -3.77 13.92
CA GLU A 191 12.97 -4.97 14.52
C GLU A 191 13.06 -6.11 13.50
N LEU A 192 11.99 -6.39 12.75
CA LEU A 192 12.03 -7.39 11.66
C LEU A 192 13.06 -7.05 10.57
N LEU A 193 13.18 -5.76 10.23
CA LEU A 193 14.11 -5.28 9.21
C LEU A 193 15.57 -5.36 9.66
N LEU A 194 15.87 -5.21 10.95
CA LEU A 194 17.25 -5.17 11.43
C LEU A 194 17.72 -6.50 12.02
N ASP A 195 16.82 -7.33 12.56
CA ASP A 195 17.12 -8.59 13.25
C ASP A 195 18.13 -9.51 12.50
N PRO A 196 18.00 -9.76 11.18
CA PRO A 196 18.97 -10.59 10.47
C PRO A 196 20.41 -10.03 10.40
N ASP A 197 20.63 -8.75 10.73
CA ASP A 197 21.97 -8.12 10.76
C ASP A 197 22.50 -7.93 12.20
N ASP A 198 21.86 -8.48 13.23
CA ASP A 198 22.37 -8.39 14.61
C ASP A 198 23.83 -8.86 14.71
N ASP A 199 24.16 -10.02 14.12
CA ASP A 199 25.54 -10.53 14.06
C ASP A 199 26.49 -9.62 13.28
N LEU A 200 26.00 -8.98 12.20
CA LEU A 200 26.81 -8.04 11.43
C LEU A 200 27.17 -6.81 12.29
N PHE A 201 26.21 -6.28 13.06
CA PHE A 201 26.42 -5.16 13.96
C PHE A 201 27.37 -5.51 15.11
N VAL A 202 27.25 -6.72 15.69
CA VAL A 202 28.15 -7.21 16.74
C VAL A 202 29.60 -7.24 16.26
N ASN A 203 29.82 -7.76 15.05
CA ASN A 203 31.17 -7.98 14.53
C ASN A 203 31.81 -6.72 13.91
N ASN A 204 31.05 -5.64 13.74
CA ASN A 204 31.52 -4.39 13.12
C ASN A 204 31.06 -3.16 13.93
N PRO A 205 31.69 -2.88 15.09
CA PRO A 205 31.32 -1.73 15.92
C PRO A 205 31.44 -0.42 15.15
N GLY A 206 30.39 0.42 15.21
CA GLY A 206 30.34 1.69 14.47
C GLY A 206 30.07 1.57 12.97
N LEU A 207 29.63 0.40 12.48
CA LEU A 207 29.27 0.20 11.07
C LEU A 207 28.26 1.25 10.59
N ILE A 208 28.54 1.88 9.45
CA ILE A 208 27.64 2.86 8.84
C ILE A 208 26.75 2.14 7.82
N ARG A 209 25.43 2.29 7.99
CA ARG A 209 24.41 1.80 7.06
C ARG A 209 23.43 2.91 6.69
N THR A 210 22.70 2.72 5.59
CA THR A 210 21.72 3.68 5.07
C THR A 210 20.32 3.12 5.26
N LEU A 211 19.40 3.98 5.73
CA LEU A 211 17.98 3.65 5.90
C LEU A 211 17.15 4.60 5.03
N TYR A 212 16.32 4.05 4.15
CA TYR A 212 15.50 4.82 3.23
C TYR A 212 14.01 4.60 3.44
N ASP A 213 13.25 5.70 3.54
CA ASP A 213 11.79 5.69 3.50
C ASP A 213 11.23 6.54 2.35
N PRO A 214 10.67 5.93 1.29
CA PRO A 214 10.13 6.64 0.13
C PRO A 214 8.80 7.36 0.41
N THR A 215 8.23 7.21 1.60
CA THR A 215 6.97 7.82 2.01
C THR A 215 7.11 8.25 3.47
N CYS A 216 8.17 9.02 3.74
CA CYS A 216 8.69 9.17 5.10
C CYS A 216 7.75 9.93 6.04
N GLY A 217 6.75 10.64 5.53
CA GLY A 217 5.84 11.42 6.35
C GLY A 217 6.61 12.37 7.25
N THR A 218 6.29 12.37 8.54
CA THR A 218 6.97 13.19 9.56
C THR A 218 8.32 12.61 10.01
N GLY A 219 8.78 11.51 9.40
CA GLY A 219 10.08 10.89 9.68
C GLY A 219 10.06 9.80 10.76
N GLY A 220 8.89 9.29 11.16
CA GLY A 220 8.76 8.33 12.27
C GLY A 220 9.64 7.09 12.13
N PHE A 221 9.63 6.42 10.98
CA PHE A 221 10.50 5.26 10.74
C PHE A 221 11.99 5.60 10.75
N LEU A 222 12.37 6.76 10.20
CA LEU A 222 13.76 7.19 10.16
C LEU A 222 14.27 7.50 11.56
N SER A 223 13.50 8.27 12.33
CA SER A 223 13.84 8.63 13.71
C SER A 223 13.91 7.42 14.64
N ASP A 224 12.88 6.56 14.61
CA ASP A 224 12.83 5.37 15.47
C ASP A 224 13.88 4.35 15.04
N GLY A 225 14.19 4.23 13.75
CA GLY A 225 15.26 3.37 13.24
C GLY A 225 16.63 3.79 13.76
N MET A 226 16.90 5.09 13.78
CA MET A 226 18.13 5.63 14.38
C MET A 226 18.19 5.40 15.89
N GLU A 227 17.10 5.65 16.63
CA GLU A 227 17.04 5.43 18.08
C GLU A 227 17.19 3.94 18.44
N HIS A 228 16.54 3.05 17.67
CA HIS A 228 16.63 1.61 17.87
C HIS A 228 18.08 1.12 17.81
N VAL A 229 18.81 1.53 16.77
CA VAL A 229 20.23 1.16 16.60
C VAL A 229 21.10 1.77 17.69
N GLN A 230 20.83 3.00 18.13
CA GLN A 230 21.55 3.60 19.25
C GLN A 230 21.38 2.82 20.57
N ASN A 231 20.19 2.27 20.83
CA ASN A 231 19.95 1.44 22.00
C ASN A 231 20.73 0.10 21.96
N LEU A 232 21.22 -0.32 20.79
CA LEU A 232 22.14 -1.46 20.68
C LEU A 232 23.51 -1.20 21.31
N ARG A 233 23.85 0.07 21.61
CA ARG A 233 25.09 0.42 22.32
C ARG A 233 25.21 -0.30 23.66
N ASP A 234 24.09 -0.49 24.36
CA ASP A 234 24.04 -1.22 25.63
C ASP A 234 24.52 -2.67 25.49
N ARG A 235 24.39 -3.24 24.29
CA ARG A 235 24.86 -4.59 23.93
C ARG A 235 26.28 -4.59 23.35
N TYR A 236 26.66 -3.60 22.54
CA TYR A 236 27.84 -3.66 21.65
C TYR A 236 28.94 -2.64 21.91
N SER A 237 28.84 -1.81 22.97
CA SER A 237 29.78 -0.72 23.32
C SER A 237 29.83 0.45 22.33
N VAL A 238 29.81 0.21 21.01
CA VAL A 238 29.68 1.22 19.95
C VAL A 238 28.53 0.83 19.04
N ALA A 239 27.47 1.63 19.03
CA ALA A 239 26.32 1.40 18.17
C ALA A 239 26.68 1.60 16.68
N PRO A 240 26.04 0.87 15.75
CA PRO A 240 26.05 1.21 14.34
C PRO A 240 25.48 2.61 14.10
N VAL A 241 25.81 3.19 12.95
CA VAL A 241 25.33 4.52 12.53
C VAL A 241 24.38 4.36 11.36
N ILE A 242 23.14 4.83 11.52
CA ILE A 242 22.16 4.91 10.44
C ILE A 242 22.20 6.31 9.83
N VAL A 243 22.39 6.37 8.51
CA VAL A 243 22.24 7.59 7.72
C VAL A 243 20.84 7.57 7.09
N PRO A 244 19.96 8.50 7.46
CA PRO A 244 18.60 8.54 6.95
C PRO A 244 18.55 9.10 5.53
N TYR A 245 17.64 8.56 4.74
CA TYR A 245 17.21 9.03 3.43
C TYR A 245 15.69 8.95 3.41
N GLY A 246 15.04 9.92 2.77
CA GLY A 246 13.59 9.88 2.69
C GLY A 246 13.03 10.71 1.57
N GLN A 247 11.78 10.43 1.21
CA GLN A 247 11.03 11.26 0.29
C GLN A 247 9.59 11.40 0.78
N GLU A 248 9.06 12.62 0.69
CA GLU A 248 7.70 12.96 1.08
C GLU A 248 7.05 13.83 0.00
N LEU A 249 5.75 13.62 -0.23
CA LEU A 249 4.97 14.33 -1.23
C LEU A 249 4.54 15.71 -0.74
N GLU A 250 4.07 15.80 0.52
CA GLU A 250 3.44 17.00 1.07
C GLU A 250 4.47 17.94 1.72
N PRO A 251 4.58 19.22 1.28
CA PRO A 251 5.56 20.16 1.81
C PRO A 251 5.51 20.36 3.33
N GLU A 252 4.33 20.53 3.92
CA GLU A 252 4.20 20.76 5.38
C GLU A 252 4.69 19.54 6.19
N THR A 253 4.35 18.33 5.73
CA THR A 253 4.78 17.07 6.34
C THR A 253 6.29 16.87 6.19
N HIS A 254 6.83 17.15 5.00
CA HIS A 254 8.26 17.13 4.72
C HIS A 254 9.04 18.10 5.62
N ALA A 255 8.51 19.31 5.86
CA ALA A 255 9.12 20.30 6.75
C ALA A 255 9.24 19.81 8.21
N VAL A 256 8.25 19.05 8.70
CA VAL A 256 8.33 18.41 10.03
C VAL A 256 9.44 17.37 10.07
N CYS A 257 9.56 16.53 9.04
CA CYS A 257 10.63 15.54 8.93
C CYS A 257 12.01 16.20 8.87
N LEU A 258 12.18 17.27 8.07
CA LEU A 258 13.41 18.06 8.00
C LEU A 258 13.80 18.59 9.38
N ALA A 259 12.87 19.22 10.09
CA ALA A 259 13.12 19.77 11.41
C ALA A 259 13.56 18.68 12.41
N GLY A 260 12.90 17.51 12.38
CA GLY A 260 13.31 16.36 13.19
C GLY A 260 14.75 15.93 12.88
N MET A 261 15.11 15.81 11.61
CA MET A 261 16.47 15.44 11.19
C MET A 261 17.53 16.50 11.49
N LEU A 262 17.19 17.80 11.46
CA LEU A 262 18.11 18.89 11.84
C LEU A 262 18.43 18.88 13.34
N LEU A 263 17.50 18.42 14.18
CA LEU A 263 17.68 18.33 15.63
C LEU A 263 18.50 17.10 16.04
N LYS A 264 18.65 16.12 15.15
CA LYS A 264 19.47 14.93 15.39
C LYS A 264 20.93 15.22 15.09
N THR A 265 21.79 14.84 16.02
CA THR A 265 23.25 14.94 15.89
C THR A 265 23.88 13.57 16.06
N LEU A 266 25.02 13.36 15.40
CA LEU A 266 25.85 12.17 15.63
C LEU A 266 26.97 12.55 16.60
N GLU A 267 27.23 11.76 17.63
CA GLU A 267 28.30 12.05 18.61
C GLU A 267 29.66 12.25 17.94
N SER A 268 29.94 11.52 16.86
CA SER A 268 31.18 11.61 16.09
C SER A 268 31.25 12.83 15.16
N ASP A 269 30.11 13.40 14.79
CA ASP A 269 30.01 14.53 13.85
C ASP A 269 28.70 15.32 14.09
N PRO A 270 28.63 16.15 15.15
CA PRO A 270 27.40 16.84 15.53
C PRO A 270 26.90 17.85 14.48
N GLY A 271 27.80 18.38 13.66
CA GLY A 271 27.48 19.34 12.60
C GLY A 271 26.96 18.70 11.31
N ARG A 272 26.86 17.36 11.25
CA ARG A 272 26.39 16.67 10.05
C ARG A 272 24.90 16.90 9.84
N ASP A 273 24.58 17.57 8.74
CA ASP A 273 23.19 17.71 8.30
C ASP A 273 22.62 16.37 7.81
N LEU A 274 21.77 15.75 8.64
CA LEU A 274 21.03 14.52 8.31
C LEU A 274 19.76 14.78 7.49
N SER A 275 19.25 16.02 7.48
CA SER A 275 18.06 16.42 6.73
C SER A 275 18.33 16.54 5.23
N ARG A 276 19.59 16.72 4.81
CA ARG A 276 20.00 16.88 3.40
C ARG A 276 19.46 15.80 2.45
N ASN A 277 19.21 14.60 2.98
CA ASN A 277 18.79 13.41 2.24
C ASN A 277 17.27 13.21 2.25
N ILE A 278 16.52 14.11 2.90
CA ILE A 278 15.06 14.12 2.87
C ILE A 278 14.63 15.00 1.71
N LYS A 279 13.87 14.42 0.79
CA LYS A 279 13.51 15.04 -0.48
C LYS A 279 12.01 15.29 -0.57
N LEU A 280 11.65 16.37 -1.27
CA LEU A 280 10.26 16.73 -1.54
C LEU A 280 9.87 16.31 -2.97
N GLY A 281 8.75 15.61 -3.11
CA GLY A 281 8.14 15.27 -4.39
C GLY A 281 7.54 13.88 -4.43
N SER A 282 6.76 13.58 -5.47
CA SER A 282 6.18 12.24 -5.64
C SER A 282 7.27 11.19 -5.88
N THR A 283 7.29 10.16 -5.04
CA THR A 283 8.15 8.99 -5.21
C THR A 283 7.93 8.27 -6.54
N LEU A 284 6.68 8.21 -7.02
CA LEU A 284 6.36 7.45 -8.23
C LEU A 284 6.73 8.22 -9.51
N SER A 285 6.40 9.51 -9.59
CA SER A 285 6.64 10.31 -10.82
C SER A 285 7.90 11.18 -10.81
N ASN A 286 8.47 11.44 -9.63
CA ASN A 286 9.63 12.33 -9.46
C ASN A 286 10.59 11.78 -8.39
N ASP A 287 11.20 10.63 -8.68
CA ASP A 287 12.20 10.01 -7.81
C ASP A 287 13.44 10.90 -7.65
N GLN A 288 13.60 11.50 -6.48
CA GLN A 288 14.70 12.43 -6.18
C GLN A 288 16.00 11.72 -5.78
N LEU A 289 15.96 10.39 -5.66
CA LEU A 289 17.07 9.54 -5.23
C LEU A 289 17.32 8.41 -6.24
N GLY A 290 17.04 8.66 -7.53
CA GLY A 290 17.07 7.70 -8.65
C GLY A 290 18.27 6.75 -8.66
N ASP A 291 19.47 7.31 -8.50
CA ASP A 291 20.75 6.62 -8.61
C ASP A 291 21.24 6.01 -7.28
N GLU A 292 20.54 6.28 -6.19
CA GLU A 292 20.91 5.80 -4.86
C GLU A 292 20.41 4.38 -4.61
N ARG A 293 21.13 3.66 -3.74
CA ARG A 293 20.77 2.33 -3.24
C ARG A 293 21.01 2.26 -1.73
N PHE A 294 20.23 1.44 -1.05
CA PHE A 294 20.18 1.43 0.40
C PHE A 294 20.26 0.02 0.99
N HIS A 295 20.89 -0.04 2.16
CA HIS A 295 21.03 -1.29 2.91
C HIS A 295 19.69 -1.71 3.51
N TYR A 296 18.95 -0.73 4.04
CA TYR A 296 17.64 -0.91 4.63
C TYR A 296 16.66 0.05 3.97
N CYS A 297 15.51 -0.48 3.57
CA CYS A 297 14.37 0.32 3.16
C CYS A 297 13.17 0.03 4.06
N ILE A 298 12.40 1.04 4.39
CA ILE A 298 11.20 0.88 5.22
C ILE A 298 10.11 1.82 4.74
N SER A 299 8.85 1.40 4.75
CA SER A 299 7.78 2.26 4.22
C SER A 299 6.40 1.85 4.73
N ASN A 300 5.54 2.84 4.89
CA ASN A 300 4.09 2.66 5.01
C ASN A 300 3.41 3.57 3.97
N PRO A 301 3.33 3.14 2.70
CA PRO A 301 2.73 3.95 1.65
C PRO A 301 1.21 4.05 1.83
N PRO A 302 0.57 5.03 1.19
CA PRO A 302 -0.89 5.10 1.16
C PRO A 302 -1.56 3.81 0.67
N PHE A 303 -2.47 3.25 1.47
CA PHE A 303 -3.16 2.00 1.12
C PHE A 303 -4.19 2.19 0.02
N GLY A 304 -4.05 1.44 -1.08
CA GLY A 304 -5.10 1.34 -2.12
C GLY A 304 -5.44 2.67 -2.79
N LYS A 305 -4.54 3.66 -2.77
CA LYS A 305 -4.79 4.96 -3.41
C LYS A 305 -4.55 4.87 -4.92
N LYS A 306 -5.32 5.67 -5.65
CA LYS A 306 -5.13 5.84 -7.09
C LYS A 306 -3.80 6.55 -7.37
N TRP A 307 -3.13 6.15 -8.45
CA TRP A 307 -1.86 6.76 -8.91
C TRP A 307 -2.02 7.53 -10.22
N GLU A 308 -3.23 8.05 -10.48
CA GLU A 308 -3.58 8.79 -11.71
C GLU A 308 -2.66 10.01 -11.95
N LYS A 309 -2.28 10.73 -10.89
CA LYS A 309 -1.35 11.87 -11.00
C LYS A 309 0.06 11.45 -11.44
N ASP A 310 0.48 10.24 -11.11
CA ASP A 310 1.79 9.69 -11.44
C ASP A 310 1.79 8.88 -12.74
N GLN A 311 0.60 8.63 -13.31
CA GLN A 311 0.39 7.62 -14.34
C GLN A 311 1.25 7.84 -15.59
N ALA A 312 1.30 9.08 -16.08
CA ALA A 312 2.05 9.39 -17.29
C ALA A 312 3.55 9.09 -17.14
N ALA A 313 4.13 9.40 -15.98
CA ALA A 313 5.55 9.15 -15.71
C ALA A 313 5.84 7.65 -15.55
N VAL A 314 5.00 6.95 -14.78
CA VAL A 314 5.13 5.51 -14.53
C VAL A 314 4.96 4.69 -15.81
N VAL A 315 3.94 5.00 -16.64
CA VAL A 315 3.71 4.34 -17.93
C VAL A 315 4.86 4.57 -18.90
N ARG A 316 5.39 5.80 -18.94
CA ARG A 316 6.56 6.13 -19.76
C ARG A 316 7.78 5.32 -19.32
N GLU A 317 8.07 5.27 -18.02
CA GLU A 317 9.20 4.50 -17.48
C GLU A 317 9.06 3.00 -17.77
N HIS A 318 7.86 2.42 -17.56
CA HIS A 318 7.58 1.03 -17.91
C HIS A 318 7.83 0.73 -19.39
N GLY A 319 7.32 1.58 -20.29
CA GLY A 319 7.46 1.38 -21.73
C GLY A 319 8.88 1.57 -22.26
N GLU A 320 9.60 2.59 -21.77
CA GLU A 320 10.92 2.97 -22.26
C GLU A 320 12.05 2.17 -21.59
N LYS A 321 12.01 2.02 -20.26
CA LYS A 321 13.09 1.39 -19.49
C LYS A 321 12.85 -0.10 -19.21
N LYS A 322 11.60 -0.58 -19.25
CA LYS A 322 11.27 -1.98 -18.95
C LYS A 322 11.93 -2.41 -17.62
N PHE A 323 12.66 -3.53 -17.60
CA PHE A 323 13.37 -4.05 -16.43
C PHE A 323 14.63 -3.26 -16.03
N GLU A 324 15.11 -2.32 -16.86
CA GLU A 324 16.15 -1.36 -16.43
C GLU A 324 15.56 -0.23 -15.57
N GLY A 325 14.22 -0.06 -15.62
CA GLY A 325 13.47 0.87 -14.77
C GLY A 325 12.87 0.19 -13.55
N ARG A 326 12.13 0.96 -12.76
CA ARG A 326 11.50 0.49 -11.51
C ARG A 326 10.29 -0.39 -11.76
N PHE A 327 9.55 -0.13 -12.84
CA PHE A 327 8.24 -0.74 -13.09
C PHE A 327 8.29 -1.80 -14.20
N GLY A 328 9.33 -2.62 -14.23
CA GLY A 328 9.58 -3.59 -15.31
C GLY A 328 8.51 -4.66 -15.52
N PRO A 329 8.05 -5.38 -14.48
CA PRO A 329 7.20 -6.57 -14.66
C PRO A 329 5.87 -6.26 -15.37
N LYS A 330 5.09 -5.35 -14.78
CA LYS A 330 3.82 -4.84 -15.31
C LYS A 330 3.33 -3.69 -14.42
N LEU A 331 2.21 -3.09 -14.80
CA LEU A 331 1.56 -2.02 -14.03
C LEU A 331 0.25 -2.52 -13.43
N PRO A 332 -0.04 -2.24 -12.14
CA PRO A 332 -1.32 -2.55 -11.52
C PRO A 332 -2.42 -1.63 -12.07
N ARG A 333 -3.67 -1.85 -11.68
CA ARG A 333 -4.77 -0.94 -12.03
C ARG A 333 -4.50 0.46 -11.49
N VAL A 334 -4.91 1.50 -12.23
CA VAL A 334 -4.77 2.91 -11.82
C VAL A 334 -5.43 3.20 -10.47
N SER A 335 -6.43 2.40 -10.10
CA SER A 335 -7.15 2.52 -8.83
C SER A 335 -6.33 2.14 -7.60
N ASP A 336 -5.23 1.41 -7.74
CA ASP A 336 -4.40 0.94 -6.63
C ASP A 336 -2.91 0.97 -6.98
N GLY A 337 -2.17 1.90 -6.36
CA GLY A 337 -0.72 2.07 -6.55
C GLY A 337 0.15 1.27 -5.59
N SER A 338 -0.42 0.45 -4.70
CA SER A 338 0.32 -0.21 -3.59
C SER A 338 1.54 -1.00 -4.09
N MET A 339 1.39 -1.74 -5.19
CA MET A 339 2.48 -2.53 -5.78
C MET A 339 3.56 -1.70 -6.49
N LEU A 340 3.28 -0.45 -6.86
CA LEU A 340 4.31 0.42 -7.43
C LEU A 340 5.34 0.81 -6.36
N PHE A 341 4.91 1.00 -5.10
CA PHE A 341 5.83 1.26 -3.99
C PHE A 341 6.68 0.02 -3.65
N LEU A 342 6.12 -1.19 -3.76
CA LEU A 342 6.90 -2.44 -3.65
C LEU A 342 8.03 -2.50 -4.68
N LEU A 343 7.69 -2.27 -5.95
CA LEU A 343 8.67 -2.25 -7.05
C LEU A 343 9.71 -1.13 -6.87
N HIS A 344 9.28 0.05 -6.42
CA HIS A 344 10.19 1.15 -6.09
C HIS A 344 11.19 0.72 -5.02
N LEU A 345 10.76 0.15 -3.89
CA LEU A 345 11.67 -0.29 -2.83
C LEU A 345 12.69 -1.32 -3.31
N ILE A 346 12.25 -2.29 -4.12
CA ILE A 346 13.14 -3.33 -4.68
C ILE A 346 14.21 -2.71 -5.54
N SER A 347 13.84 -1.75 -6.39
CA SER A 347 14.79 -1.03 -7.23
C SER A 347 15.84 -0.25 -6.43
N LYS A 348 15.59 0.01 -5.14
CA LYS A 348 16.44 0.77 -4.23
C LYS A 348 17.29 -0.09 -3.31
N LEU A 349 17.14 -1.41 -3.31
CA LEU A 349 17.97 -2.28 -2.49
C LEU A 349 19.42 -2.26 -2.98
N GLU A 350 20.37 -2.17 -2.05
CA GLU A 350 21.80 -2.34 -2.35
C GLU A 350 22.06 -3.70 -3.01
N THR A 351 22.99 -3.74 -3.95
CA THR A 351 23.16 -4.92 -4.80
C THR A 351 23.72 -6.10 -4.00
N PRO A 352 23.41 -7.35 -4.37
CA PRO A 352 23.94 -8.53 -3.69
C PRO A 352 25.48 -8.56 -3.58
N GLU A 353 26.18 -8.02 -4.59
CA GLU A 353 27.64 -7.90 -4.64
C GLU A 353 28.19 -6.97 -3.55
N ARG A 354 27.40 -5.98 -3.13
CA ARG A 354 27.75 -5.01 -2.08
C ARG A 354 27.15 -5.35 -0.71
N GLY A 355 26.63 -6.56 -0.57
CA GLY A 355 26.06 -7.05 0.69
C GLY A 355 24.57 -7.31 0.65
N GLY A 356 23.87 -6.87 -0.41
CA GLY A 356 22.42 -6.93 -0.52
C GLY A 356 21.73 -5.84 0.30
N GLY A 357 20.43 -5.67 0.03
CA GLY A 357 19.54 -4.80 0.77
C GLY A 357 18.30 -5.56 1.25
N ARG A 358 17.69 -5.05 2.32
CA ARG A 358 16.43 -5.56 2.87
C ARG A 358 15.40 -4.46 2.98
N ALA A 359 14.12 -4.82 2.82
CA ALA A 359 13.02 -3.89 2.99
C ALA A 359 11.93 -4.42 3.91
N ALA A 360 11.30 -3.53 4.67
CA ALA A 360 10.05 -3.79 5.37
C ALA A 360 8.97 -2.80 4.91
N ILE A 361 7.88 -3.28 4.34
CA ILE A 361 6.80 -2.41 3.86
C ILE A 361 5.45 -2.85 4.40
N VAL A 362 4.71 -1.88 4.94
CA VAL A 362 3.36 -2.13 5.47
C VAL A 362 2.33 -1.92 4.36
N LEU A 363 1.47 -2.91 4.12
CA LEU A 363 0.47 -2.88 3.06
C LEU A 363 -0.88 -3.40 3.54
N SER A 364 -1.93 -3.09 2.80
CA SER A 364 -3.24 -3.76 2.94
C SER A 364 -3.21 -5.18 2.36
N GLY A 365 -4.34 -5.89 2.39
CA GLY A 365 -4.46 -7.20 1.76
C GLY A 365 -4.43 -7.20 0.22
N SER A 366 -4.68 -6.07 -0.45
CA SER A 366 -4.80 -6.01 -1.92
C SER A 366 -3.61 -6.65 -2.67
N PRO A 367 -2.35 -6.34 -2.31
CA PRO A 367 -1.20 -6.92 -3.00
C PRO A 367 -1.10 -8.45 -2.92
N LEU A 368 -1.75 -9.11 -1.96
CA LEU A 368 -1.68 -10.56 -1.77
C LEU A 368 -2.44 -11.34 -2.85
N PHE A 369 -3.57 -10.81 -3.35
CA PHE A 369 -4.50 -11.61 -4.16
C PHE A 369 -5.14 -10.91 -5.36
N ASN A 370 -5.06 -9.58 -5.46
CA ASN A 370 -5.71 -8.89 -6.59
C ASN A 370 -5.05 -9.22 -7.92
N GLY A 371 -5.85 -9.24 -9.00
CA GLY A 371 -5.40 -9.50 -10.37
C GLY A 371 -5.29 -11.00 -10.69
N ASN A 372 -5.92 -11.39 -11.81
CA ASN A 372 -5.82 -12.76 -12.34
C ASN A 372 -4.47 -13.00 -13.04
N ALA A 373 -4.16 -14.25 -13.35
CA ALA A 373 -3.02 -14.63 -14.20
C ALA A 373 -2.89 -13.72 -15.44
N GLY A 374 -1.67 -13.25 -15.72
CA GLY A 374 -1.40 -12.30 -16.80
C GLY A 374 -1.82 -10.85 -16.54
N GLN A 375 -2.53 -10.52 -15.45
CA GLN A 375 -2.83 -9.13 -15.07
C GLN A 375 -1.70 -8.51 -14.25
N GLY A 376 -1.67 -7.17 -14.19
CA GLY A 376 -0.58 -6.39 -13.61
C GLY A 376 -0.17 -6.85 -12.22
N GLU A 377 -1.13 -6.97 -11.32
CA GLU A 377 -0.88 -7.34 -9.93
C GLU A 377 -0.32 -8.77 -9.80
N SER A 378 -0.83 -9.71 -10.60
CA SER A 378 -0.33 -11.10 -10.62
C SER A 378 1.08 -11.19 -11.22
N GLU A 379 1.37 -10.45 -12.29
CA GLU A 379 2.71 -10.43 -12.90
C GLU A 379 3.75 -9.78 -11.98
N ILE A 380 3.35 -8.78 -11.19
CA ILE A 380 4.22 -8.22 -10.16
C ILE A 380 4.50 -9.28 -9.09
N ARG A 381 3.47 -9.96 -8.54
CA ARG A 381 3.71 -11.06 -7.59
C ARG A 381 4.58 -12.18 -8.17
N ARG A 382 4.33 -12.58 -9.42
CA ARG A 382 5.15 -13.54 -10.16
C ARG A 382 6.61 -13.11 -10.14
N HIS A 383 6.90 -11.87 -10.51
CA HIS A 383 8.25 -11.33 -10.48
C HIS A 383 8.85 -11.35 -9.07
N LEU A 384 8.11 -10.92 -8.04
CA LEU A 384 8.58 -10.91 -6.65
C LEU A 384 8.94 -12.31 -6.12
N LEU A 385 8.12 -13.30 -6.43
CA LEU A 385 8.28 -14.67 -5.96
C LEU A 385 9.33 -15.43 -6.78
N GLU A 386 9.28 -15.37 -8.11
CA GLU A 386 10.24 -16.08 -8.96
C GLU A 386 11.68 -15.54 -8.85
N ASN A 387 11.85 -14.25 -8.53
CA ASN A 387 13.16 -13.66 -8.22
C ASN A 387 13.57 -13.81 -6.75
N ASP A 388 12.83 -14.62 -5.98
CA ASP A 388 13.12 -14.95 -4.57
C ASP A 388 13.29 -13.70 -3.69
N LEU A 389 12.48 -12.65 -3.92
CA LEU A 389 12.60 -11.35 -3.24
C LEU A 389 11.77 -11.28 -1.95
N VAL A 390 10.68 -12.03 -1.84
CA VAL A 390 9.77 -11.99 -0.68
C VAL A 390 10.27 -12.95 0.40
N GLU A 391 10.77 -12.46 1.52
CA GLU A 391 11.32 -13.29 2.59
C GLU A 391 10.26 -13.72 3.61
N ALA A 392 9.41 -12.78 4.04
CA ALA A 392 8.32 -13.07 4.95
C ALA A 392 7.13 -12.11 4.79
N ILE A 393 5.94 -12.56 5.20
CA ILE A 393 4.73 -11.73 5.28
C ILE A 393 4.10 -11.95 6.65
N ILE A 394 3.94 -10.87 7.42
CA ILE A 394 3.41 -10.90 8.78
C ILE A 394 2.01 -10.25 8.77
N ALA A 395 0.96 -11.00 9.08
CA ALA A 395 -0.39 -10.47 9.21
C ALA A 395 -0.61 -9.81 10.58
N LEU A 396 -0.95 -8.52 10.58
CA LEU A 396 -1.13 -7.73 11.80
C LEU A 396 -2.57 -7.80 12.33
N PRO A 397 -2.79 -7.51 13.63
CA PRO A 397 -4.12 -7.35 14.19
C PRO A 397 -4.94 -6.28 13.44
N THR A 398 -6.24 -6.54 13.23
CA THR A 398 -7.18 -5.49 12.80
C THR A 398 -7.30 -4.41 13.86
N GLU A 399 -7.77 -3.20 13.51
CA GLU A 399 -7.90 -2.06 14.44
C GLU A 399 -6.56 -1.64 15.09
N ILE A 400 -5.43 -1.90 14.42
CA ILE A 400 -4.11 -1.43 14.84
C ILE A 400 -3.76 -0.06 14.26
N PHE A 401 -4.43 0.38 13.19
CA PHE A 401 -4.26 1.69 12.54
C PHE A 401 -5.35 2.70 12.94
N PHE A 402 -5.02 3.99 12.89
CA PHE A 402 -5.88 5.08 13.38
C PHE A 402 -7.17 5.29 12.60
N ARG A 403 -7.20 5.01 11.29
CA ARG A 403 -8.38 5.24 10.43
C ARG A 403 -8.96 4.01 9.76
N THR A 404 -8.35 2.83 9.92
CA THR A 404 -8.82 1.63 9.26
C THR A 404 -8.83 0.41 10.17
N GLY A 405 -9.89 -0.38 10.06
CA GLY A 405 -10.02 -1.69 10.69
C GLY A 405 -9.62 -2.84 9.77
N ILE A 406 -9.09 -2.55 8.57
CA ILE A 406 -8.68 -3.59 7.61
C ILE A 406 -7.52 -4.43 8.15
N GLY A 407 -7.37 -5.65 7.61
CA GLY A 407 -6.15 -6.43 7.77
C GLY A 407 -4.98 -5.74 7.06
N THR A 408 -3.87 -5.60 7.77
CA THR A 408 -2.62 -5.04 7.27
C THR A 408 -1.49 -6.03 7.45
N TYR A 409 -0.45 -5.91 6.64
CA TYR A 409 0.62 -6.88 6.54
C TYR A 409 1.97 -6.18 6.47
N VAL A 410 2.97 -6.67 7.20
CA VAL A 410 4.37 -6.28 6.98
C VAL A 410 4.98 -7.28 6.01
N TRP A 411 5.42 -6.79 4.85
CA TRP A 411 6.20 -7.56 3.89
C TRP A 411 7.68 -7.33 4.15
N VAL A 412 8.41 -8.40 4.40
CA VAL A 412 9.88 -8.38 4.49
C VAL A 412 10.45 -8.88 3.17
N LEU A 413 11.27 -8.06 2.55
CA LEU A 413 11.92 -8.33 1.26
C LEU A 413 13.43 -8.37 1.43
N SER A 414 14.09 -9.22 0.64
CA SER A 414 15.55 -9.34 0.61
C SER A 414 15.99 -9.77 -0.77
N ASN A 415 16.99 -9.09 -1.34
CA ASN A 415 17.65 -9.54 -2.57
C ASN A 415 18.86 -10.46 -2.31
N LYS A 416 19.10 -10.80 -1.03
CA LYS A 416 20.18 -11.69 -0.61
C LYS A 416 19.74 -12.53 0.57
N LYS A 417 18.82 -13.45 0.30
CA LYS A 417 18.34 -14.39 1.32
C LYS A 417 19.44 -15.32 1.83
N PRO A 418 19.47 -15.59 3.15
CA PRO A 418 20.27 -16.67 3.72
C PRO A 418 19.96 -18.01 3.04
N ALA A 419 20.93 -18.92 2.97
CA ALA A 419 20.80 -20.19 2.24
C ALA A 419 19.57 -21.01 2.67
N ALA A 420 19.21 -20.99 3.96
CA ALA A 420 18.06 -21.71 4.49
C ALA A 420 16.70 -21.16 4.01
N ARG A 421 16.62 -19.88 3.62
CA ARG A 421 15.40 -19.17 3.21
C ARG A 421 15.19 -19.10 1.69
N ARG A 422 16.16 -19.55 0.89
CA ARG A 422 16.08 -19.47 -0.57
C ARG A 422 14.92 -20.29 -1.13
N GLY A 423 14.19 -19.72 -2.07
CA GLY A 423 13.02 -20.33 -2.70
C GLY A 423 11.80 -20.45 -1.78
N LYS A 424 11.84 -19.81 -0.61
CA LYS A 424 10.82 -19.95 0.45
C LYS A 424 10.33 -18.60 0.93
N VAL A 425 9.08 -18.60 1.39
CA VAL A 425 8.42 -17.45 2.03
C VAL A 425 7.89 -17.90 3.38
N GLN A 426 8.17 -17.12 4.42
CA GLN A 426 7.59 -17.34 5.75
C GLN A 426 6.32 -16.51 5.94
N LEU A 427 5.18 -17.15 6.18
CA LEU A 427 3.95 -16.48 6.56
C LEU A 427 3.81 -16.50 8.09
N ILE A 428 3.55 -15.37 8.73
CA ILE A 428 3.37 -15.27 10.19
C ILE A 428 2.02 -14.64 10.52
N ASP A 429 1.13 -15.41 11.14
CA ASP A 429 -0.16 -14.91 11.64
C ASP A 429 0.01 -14.28 13.02
N ALA A 430 0.16 -12.96 13.05
CA ALA A 430 0.19 -12.15 14.27
C ALA A 430 -1.16 -11.45 14.54
N THR A 431 -2.25 -11.86 13.89
CA THR A 431 -3.56 -11.18 14.03
C THR A 431 -4.12 -11.22 15.45
N LYS A 432 -3.69 -12.20 16.25
CA LYS A 432 -4.05 -12.38 17.67
C LYS A 432 -3.02 -11.79 18.66
N SER A 433 -1.91 -11.27 18.16
CA SER A 433 -0.81 -10.75 18.97
C SER A 433 -1.04 -9.27 19.30
N PHE A 434 -2.02 -8.98 20.18
CA PHE A 434 -2.29 -7.61 20.58
C PHE A 434 -2.65 -7.47 22.07
N THR A 435 -2.52 -6.25 22.55
CA THR A 435 -3.05 -5.78 23.83
C THR A 435 -4.14 -4.74 23.55
N PRO A 436 -5.33 -4.84 24.18
CA PRO A 436 -6.36 -3.80 24.05
C PRO A 436 -5.90 -2.46 24.63
N MET A 437 -6.22 -1.37 23.92
CA MET A 437 -5.94 -0.02 24.40
C MET A 437 -7.02 0.44 25.40
N ARG A 438 -6.60 1.13 26.46
CA ARG A 438 -7.52 1.72 27.45
C ARG A 438 -8.40 2.83 26.87
N LYS A 439 -7.83 3.62 25.95
CA LYS A 439 -8.52 4.69 25.24
C LYS A 439 -8.31 4.47 23.75
N SER A 440 -9.41 4.42 22.99
CA SER A 440 -9.32 4.27 21.54
C SER A 440 -8.82 5.55 20.88
N GLU A 441 -8.09 5.38 19.79
CA GLU A 441 -7.51 6.46 19.01
C GLU A 441 -8.01 6.38 17.57
N GLY A 442 -9.20 6.94 17.33
CA GLY A 442 -9.91 6.74 16.07
C GLY A 442 -10.38 5.29 16.00
N ASN A 443 -10.02 4.60 14.93
CA ASN A 443 -10.22 3.15 14.74
C ASN A 443 -9.16 2.31 15.46
N LYS A 444 -8.06 2.90 15.95
CA LYS A 444 -7.05 2.15 16.68
C LYS A 444 -7.57 1.77 18.07
N ARG A 445 -7.71 0.47 18.31
CA ARG A 445 -8.14 -0.12 19.60
C ARG A 445 -7.16 -1.13 20.14
N ARG A 446 -6.17 -1.52 19.33
CA ARG A 446 -5.21 -2.58 19.64
C ARG A 446 -3.81 -2.05 19.45
N MET A 447 -2.89 -2.56 20.27
CA MET A 447 -1.47 -2.31 20.11
C MET A 447 -0.67 -3.59 20.26
N ILE A 448 0.47 -3.68 19.56
CA ILE A 448 1.46 -4.73 19.80
C ILE A 448 2.37 -4.25 20.93
N SER A 449 2.42 -5.01 22.03
CA SER A 449 3.32 -4.71 23.15
C SER A 449 4.76 -5.12 22.83
N PRO A 450 5.78 -4.56 23.51
CA PRO A 450 7.18 -4.96 23.30
C PRO A 450 7.43 -6.47 23.45
N ASP A 451 6.73 -7.14 24.38
CA ASP A 451 6.83 -8.59 24.54
C ASP A 451 6.26 -9.34 23.33
N GLN A 452 5.15 -8.84 22.78
CA GLN A 452 4.54 -9.40 21.57
C GLN A 452 5.40 -9.12 20.33
N THR A 453 6.04 -7.94 20.24
CA THR A 453 7.02 -7.65 19.19
C THR A 453 8.15 -8.67 19.22
N ARG A 454 8.77 -8.90 20.39
CA ARG A 454 9.82 -9.92 20.55
C ARG A 454 9.36 -11.31 20.12
N GLN A 455 8.15 -11.73 20.51
CA GLN A 455 7.61 -13.03 20.10
C GLN A 455 7.44 -13.16 18.58
N ILE A 456 6.99 -12.09 17.91
CA ILE A 456 6.83 -12.08 16.45
C ILE A 456 8.20 -12.14 15.76
N VAL A 457 9.17 -11.37 16.26
CA VAL A 457 10.55 -11.37 15.74
C VAL A 457 11.21 -12.72 15.99
N GLU A 458 11.11 -13.32 17.18
CA GLU A 458 11.62 -14.65 17.48
C GLU A 458 11.01 -15.72 16.55
N ALA A 459 9.70 -15.66 16.28
CA ALA A 459 9.06 -16.56 15.32
C ALA A 459 9.61 -16.37 13.90
N TYR A 460 9.86 -15.12 13.50
CA TYR A 460 10.52 -14.80 12.24
C TYR A 460 11.93 -15.38 12.20
N SER A 461 12.81 -15.07 13.17
CA SER A 461 14.20 -15.50 13.19
C SER A 461 14.35 -17.02 13.27
N ALA A 462 13.48 -17.71 14.04
CA ALA A 462 13.48 -19.17 14.16
C ALA A 462 13.26 -19.87 12.81
N PHE A 463 12.45 -19.28 11.91
CA PHE A 463 12.15 -19.84 10.59
C PHE A 463 11.63 -21.29 10.65
N GLU A 464 10.82 -21.60 11.66
CA GLU A 464 10.25 -22.93 11.89
C GLU A 464 8.73 -22.95 11.63
N PRO A 465 8.19 -24.05 11.06
CA PRO A 465 6.75 -24.25 10.98
C PRO A 465 6.11 -24.44 12.35
N THR A 466 5.13 -23.60 12.68
CA THR A 466 4.29 -23.64 13.86
C THR A 466 2.83 -23.37 13.49
N LYS A 467 1.92 -23.25 14.47
CA LYS A 467 0.52 -22.88 14.20
C LYS A 467 0.36 -21.43 13.70
N THR A 468 1.36 -20.57 13.94
CA THR A 468 1.32 -19.14 13.62
C THR A 468 2.46 -18.71 12.71
N SER A 469 3.33 -19.63 12.30
CA SER A 469 4.44 -19.40 11.36
C SER A 469 4.48 -20.57 10.38
N LEU A 470 4.35 -20.33 9.08
CA LEU A 470 4.41 -21.37 8.06
C LEU A 470 5.52 -21.02 7.07
N VAL A 471 6.31 -22.01 6.67
CA VAL A 471 7.36 -21.86 5.66
C VAL A 471 6.89 -22.57 4.40
N ILE A 472 6.65 -21.81 3.35
CA ILE A 472 6.02 -22.27 2.10
C ILE A 472 7.02 -22.11 0.96
N ASP A 473 7.09 -23.08 0.05
CA ASP A 473 7.89 -22.93 -1.16
C ASP A 473 7.23 -21.89 -2.07
N GLN A 474 8.03 -21.03 -2.71
CA GLN A 474 7.51 -19.92 -3.52
C GLN A 474 6.58 -20.38 -4.67
N GLU A 475 6.82 -21.59 -5.20
CA GLU A 475 6.02 -22.19 -6.28
C GLU A 475 4.63 -22.61 -5.81
N ASP A 476 4.43 -22.89 -4.51
CA ASP A 476 3.13 -23.30 -3.97
C ASP A 476 2.11 -22.15 -3.96
N PHE A 477 2.56 -20.90 -4.14
CA PHE A 477 1.69 -19.73 -4.38
C PHE A 477 1.25 -19.58 -5.84
N GLY A 478 1.90 -20.31 -6.74
CA GLY A 478 1.65 -20.21 -8.16
C GLY A 478 0.58 -21.18 -8.64
N TYR A 479 -0.14 -20.76 -9.67
CA TYR A 479 -1.05 -21.60 -10.43
C TYR A 479 -0.93 -21.29 -11.92
N ARG A 480 -1.27 -22.24 -12.76
CA ARG A 480 -1.44 -22.09 -14.20
C ARG A 480 -2.94 -22.04 -14.48
N ARG A 481 -3.42 -20.87 -14.88
CA ARG A 481 -4.80 -20.66 -15.28
C ARG A 481 -4.99 -21.24 -16.67
N VAL A 482 -5.84 -22.24 -16.82
CA VAL A 482 -6.18 -22.84 -18.12
C VAL A 482 -7.57 -22.42 -18.55
N ARG A 483 -7.79 -22.28 -19.86
CA ARG A 483 -9.11 -22.06 -20.44
C ARG A 483 -9.70 -23.41 -20.79
N VAL A 484 -10.80 -23.78 -20.14
CA VAL A 484 -11.49 -25.06 -20.34
C VAL A 484 -12.67 -24.82 -21.26
N LEU A 485 -12.68 -25.53 -22.39
CA LEU A 485 -13.68 -25.45 -23.43
C LEU A 485 -14.56 -26.69 -23.41
N ARG A 486 -15.77 -26.55 -23.94
CA ARG A 486 -16.71 -27.64 -24.12
C ARG A 486 -17.35 -27.55 -25.51
N PRO A 487 -17.67 -28.69 -26.14
CA PRO A 487 -18.33 -28.68 -27.43
C PRO A 487 -19.73 -28.08 -27.35
N LEU A 488 -20.12 -27.39 -28.41
CA LEU A 488 -21.46 -26.90 -28.65
C LEU A 488 -22.36 -28.09 -28.95
N ARG A 489 -23.37 -28.27 -28.11
CA ARG A 489 -24.46 -29.23 -28.35
C ARG A 489 -25.73 -28.46 -28.62
N MET A 490 -26.17 -28.49 -29.87
CA MET A 490 -27.27 -27.66 -30.35
C MET A 490 -28.06 -28.41 -31.40
N LYS A 491 -29.38 -28.29 -31.31
CA LYS A 491 -30.32 -28.70 -32.36
C LYS A 491 -31.02 -27.48 -32.95
N ILE A 492 -31.64 -27.67 -34.10
CA ILE A 492 -32.47 -26.66 -34.76
C ILE A 492 -33.92 -26.96 -34.47
N VAL A 493 -34.63 -26.01 -33.87
CA VAL A 493 -36.07 -26.11 -33.60
C VAL A 493 -36.78 -24.98 -34.33
N VAL A 494 -37.58 -25.33 -35.33
CA VAL A 494 -38.35 -24.34 -36.10
C VAL A 494 -39.58 -23.91 -35.30
N SER A 495 -39.38 -22.96 -34.39
CA SER A 495 -40.40 -22.48 -33.44
C SER A 495 -40.95 -21.09 -33.82
N ASP A 496 -42.14 -20.76 -33.33
CA ASP A 496 -42.71 -19.40 -33.46
C ASP A 496 -41.81 -18.33 -32.84
N GLU A 497 -41.08 -18.68 -31.78
CA GLU A 497 -40.08 -17.80 -31.17
C GLU A 497 -38.91 -17.55 -32.13
N GLY A 498 -38.39 -18.59 -32.78
CA GLY A 498 -37.34 -18.46 -33.79
C GLY A 498 -37.79 -17.64 -35.00
N MET A 499 -39.04 -17.82 -35.44
CA MET A 499 -39.66 -17.00 -36.50
C MET A 499 -39.74 -15.53 -36.11
N SER A 500 -39.95 -15.23 -34.83
CA SER A 500 -39.93 -13.86 -34.32
C SER A 500 -38.50 -13.31 -34.26
N LYS A 501 -37.56 -14.10 -33.72
CA LYS A 501 -36.14 -13.73 -33.57
C LYS A 501 -35.45 -13.41 -34.89
N ILE A 502 -35.72 -14.17 -35.95
CA ILE A 502 -35.04 -13.95 -37.24
C ILE A 502 -35.43 -12.62 -37.88
N VAL A 503 -36.65 -12.15 -37.66
CA VAL A 503 -37.14 -10.89 -38.23
C VAL A 503 -36.39 -9.68 -37.66
N ASP A 504 -35.94 -9.78 -36.41
CA ASP A 504 -35.17 -8.74 -35.73
C ASP A 504 -33.67 -8.76 -36.08
N ASP A 505 -33.21 -9.73 -36.86
CA ASP A 505 -31.80 -9.86 -37.23
C ASP A 505 -31.36 -8.86 -38.32
N LYS A 506 -30.12 -8.34 -38.20
CA LYS A 506 -29.57 -7.34 -39.11
C LYS A 506 -29.29 -7.87 -40.52
N ALA A 507 -28.89 -9.14 -40.66
CA ALA A 507 -28.68 -9.77 -41.96
C ALA A 507 -30.02 -10.06 -42.64
N TRP A 508 -31.03 -10.44 -41.86
CA TRP A 508 -32.42 -10.57 -42.33
C TRP A 508 -33.00 -9.25 -42.83
N GLY A 509 -32.81 -8.16 -42.09
CA GLY A 509 -33.27 -6.82 -42.46
C GLY A 509 -32.67 -6.24 -43.76
N LYS A 510 -31.60 -6.84 -44.29
CA LYS A 510 -30.99 -6.46 -45.58
C LYS A 510 -31.66 -7.10 -46.79
N LEU A 511 -32.54 -8.08 -46.58
CA LEU A 511 -33.32 -8.74 -47.62
C LEU A 511 -34.48 -7.83 -48.07
N THR A 512 -34.93 -7.97 -49.31
CA THR A 512 -36.14 -7.25 -49.76
C THR A 512 -37.38 -7.85 -49.11
N ALA A 513 -38.49 -7.10 -49.08
CA ALA A 513 -39.75 -7.59 -48.51
C ALA A 513 -40.23 -8.89 -49.19
N GLU A 514 -40.01 -9.02 -50.50
CA GLU A 514 -40.33 -10.23 -51.27
C GLU A 514 -39.46 -11.41 -50.85
N GLN A 515 -38.17 -11.18 -50.61
CA GLN A 515 -37.23 -12.21 -50.14
C GLN A 515 -37.58 -12.66 -48.71
N GLN A 516 -37.90 -11.73 -47.81
CA GLN A 516 -38.30 -12.05 -46.44
C GLN A 516 -39.58 -12.88 -46.42
N ALA A 517 -40.60 -12.49 -47.18
CA ALA A 517 -41.85 -13.25 -47.30
C ALA A 517 -41.60 -14.65 -47.86
N ALA A 518 -40.74 -14.77 -48.88
CA ALA A 518 -40.39 -16.07 -49.46
C ALA A 518 -39.60 -16.96 -48.47
N TRP A 519 -38.68 -16.38 -47.68
CA TRP A 519 -37.95 -17.13 -46.64
C TRP A 519 -38.86 -17.60 -45.51
N LEU A 520 -39.77 -16.75 -45.02
CA LEU A 520 -40.75 -17.12 -43.99
C LEU A 520 -41.68 -18.24 -44.47
N ALA A 521 -42.13 -18.18 -45.73
CA ALA A 521 -42.92 -19.25 -46.32
C ALA A 521 -42.12 -20.56 -46.45
N ALA A 522 -40.84 -20.47 -46.82
CA ALA A 522 -39.97 -21.64 -46.97
C ALA A 522 -39.69 -22.33 -45.63
N ILE A 523 -39.27 -21.57 -44.61
CA ILE A 523 -38.97 -22.14 -43.28
C ILE A 523 -40.25 -22.51 -42.52
N GLY A 524 -41.35 -21.78 -42.72
CA GLY A 524 -42.64 -22.07 -42.11
C GLY A 524 -43.25 -23.41 -42.52
N GLY A 525 -42.82 -23.97 -43.67
CA GLY A 525 -43.16 -25.35 -44.06
C GLY A 525 -42.59 -26.43 -43.14
N HIS A 526 -41.61 -26.07 -42.30
CA HIS A 526 -40.96 -26.92 -41.30
C HIS A 526 -41.37 -26.55 -39.86
N ALA A 527 -42.42 -25.73 -39.67
CA ALA A 527 -42.82 -25.27 -38.35
C ALA A 527 -43.14 -26.44 -37.40
N GLY A 528 -42.51 -26.44 -36.23
CA GLY A 528 -42.60 -27.50 -35.23
C GLY A 528 -41.68 -28.69 -35.45
N GLU A 529 -40.88 -28.71 -36.52
CA GLU A 529 -39.87 -29.74 -36.75
C GLU A 529 -38.58 -29.47 -35.95
N GLU A 530 -37.95 -30.55 -35.50
CA GLU A 530 -36.60 -30.54 -34.91
C GLU A 530 -35.63 -31.18 -35.91
N HIS A 531 -34.44 -30.59 -36.04
CA HIS A 531 -33.40 -31.05 -36.93
C HIS A 531 -32.02 -30.98 -36.27
N GLU A 532 -31.09 -31.78 -36.78
CA GLU A 532 -29.66 -31.66 -36.46
C GLU A 532 -29.11 -30.29 -36.86
N TYR A 533 -28.04 -29.85 -36.20
CA TYR A 533 -27.42 -28.53 -36.40
C TYR A 533 -27.18 -28.17 -37.88
N ASP A 534 -26.54 -29.07 -38.63
CA ASP A 534 -26.13 -28.85 -40.02
C ASP A 534 -27.30 -28.68 -40.99
N TRP A 535 -28.51 -29.10 -40.58
CA TRP A 535 -29.69 -29.02 -41.40
C TRP A 535 -29.98 -27.58 -41.81
N MET A 536 -29.77 -26.60 -40.91
CA MET A 536 -30.13 -25.21 -41.20
C MET A 536 -29.27 -24.64 -42.34
N GLU A 537 -27.97 -24.93 -42.35
CA GLU A 537 -27.09 -24.50 -43.45
C GLU A 537 -27.48 -25.19 -44.76
N ALA A 538 -27.72 -26.49 -44.73
CA ALA A 538 -28.17 -27.25 -45.89
C ALA A 538 -29.52 -26.74 -46.43
N PHE A 539 -30.46 -26.42 -45.54
CA PHE A 539 -31.76 -25.83 -45.86
C PHE A 539 -31.59 -24.48 -46.56
N VAL A 540 -30.87 -23.53 -45.95
CA VAL A 540 -30.70 -22.19 -46.53
C VAL A 540 -29.99 -22.26 -47.89
N ARG A 541 -28.93 -23.08 -48.02
CA ARG A 541 -28.22 -23.22 -49.30
C ARG A 541 -29.06 -23.90 -50.37
N SER A 542 -29.75 -24.98 -50.04
CA SER A 542 -30.56 -25.73 -51.00
C SER A 542 -31.82 -24.96 -51.43
N SER A 543 -32.47 -24.25 -50.50
CA SER A 543 -33.63 -23.41 -50.77
C SER A 543 -33.27 -22.26 -51.71
N ALA A 544 -32.18 -21.52 -51.42
CA ALA A 544 -31.70 -20.44 -52.29
C ALA A 544 -31.32 -20.92 -53.70
N ARG A 545 -30.78 -22.16 -53.82
CA ARG A 545 -30.45 -22.76 -55.12
C ARG A 545 -31.71 -23.15 -55.92
N LYS A 546 -32.74 -23.65 -55.26
CA LYS A 546 -33.98 -24.12 -55.89
C LYS A 546 -34.93 -22.96 -56.23
N ASN A 547 -34.89 -21.87 -55.47
CA ASN A 547 -35.75 -20.72 -55.66
C ASN A 547 -34.94 -19.42 -55.74
N PRO A 548 -34.68 -18.89 -56.96
CA PRO A 548 -33.97 -17.63 -57.15
C PRO A 548 -34.60 -16.43 -56.44
N ALA A 549 -35.91 -16.48 -56.13
CA ALA A 549 -36.60 -15.40 -55.41
C ALA A 549 -36.14 -15.23 -53.96
N LEU A 550 -35.45 -16.23 -53.38
CA LEU A 550 -34.88 -16.16 -52.02
C LEU A 550 -33.55 -15.39 -51.96
N GLY A 551 -32.94 -15.06 -53.10
CA GLY A 551 -31.65 -14.38 -53.14
C GLY A 551 -30.47 -15.28 -52.73
N LYS A 552 -29.34 -14.66 -52.36
CA LYS A 552 -28.09 -15.39 -52.07
C LYS A 552 -28.06 -15.91 -50.63
N ALA A 553 -27.81 -17.20 -50.46
CA ALA A 553 -27.45 -17.82 -49.18
C ALA A 553 -26.07 -17.34 -48.70
N SER A 554 -26.03 -16.15 -48.09
CA SER A 554 -24.80 -15.57 -47.54
C SER A 554 -24.47 -16.18 -46.16
N LYS A 555 -23.18 -16.27 -45.81
CA LYS A 555 -22.75 -16.73 -44.46
C LYS A 555 -23.45 -15.95 -43.32
N PRO A 556 -23.61 -14.60 -43.38
CA PRO A 556 -24.36 -13.87 -42.36
C PRO A 556 -25.82 -14.29 -42.24
N LEU A 557 -26.48 -14.59 -43.36
CA LEU A 557 -27.87 -15.04 -43.36
C LEU A 557 -28.00 -16.44 -42.71
N ILE A 558 -27.12 -17.38 -43.06
CA ILE A 558 -27.09 -18.71 -42.43
C ILE A 558 -26.89 -18.59 -40.92
N LYS A 559 -25.94 -17.76 -40.47
CA LYS A 559 -25.73 -17.48 -39.04
C LYS A 559 -26.96 -16.89 -38.36
N ALA A 560 -27.71 -16.00 -39.03
CA ALA A 560 -28.96 -15.45 -38.51
C ALA A 560 -30.02 -16.53 -38.30
N PHE A 561 -30.16 -17.45 -39.26
CA PHE A 561 -31.05 -18.60 -39.13
C PHE A 561 -30.63 -19.53 -37.98
N VAL A 562 -29.35 -19.89 -37.89
CA VAL A 562 -28.83 -20.73 -36.79
C VAL A 562 -29.03 -20.03 -35.43
N ALA A 563 -28.80 -18.73 -35.33
CA ALA A 563 -29.01 -17.98 -34.10
C ALA A 563 -30.50 -17.89 -33.69
N ALA A 564 -31.40 -17.82 -34.67
CA ALA A 564 -32.83 -17.70 -34.42
C ALA A 564 -33.48 -19.03 -34.01
N PHE A 565 -33.08 -20.14 -34.65
CA PHE A 565 -33.71 -21.45 -34.48
C PHE A 565 -32.84 -22.45 -33.70
N GLY A 566 -31.59 -22.11 -33.41
CA GLY A 566 -30.68 -22.94 -32.63
C GLY A 566 -31.09 -22.98 -31.15
N VAL A 567 -31.28 -24.20 -30.64
CA VAL A 567 -31.59 -24.47 -29.24
C VAL A 567 -30.49 -25.36 -28.68
N ARG A 568 -29.81 -24.88 -27.63
CA ARG A 568 -28.81 -25.68 -26.91
C ARG A 568 -29.49 -26.87 -26.25
N ASP A 569 -28.93 -28.04 -26.46
CA ASP A 569 -29.46 -29.30 -25.96
C ASP A 569 -28.30 -30.16 -25.46
N PRO A 570 -28.13 -30.32 -24.13
CA PRO A 570 -27.03 -31.12 -23.56
C PRO A 570 -26.99 -32.58 -24.03
N ASP A 571 -28.12 -33.12 -24.49
CA ASP A 571 -28.24 -34.49 -24.97
C ASP A 571 -28.00 -34.62 -26.49
N ALA A 572 -27.85 -33.51 -27.22
CA ALA A 572 -27.53 -33.54 -28.65
C ALA A 572 -26.05 -33.87 -28.89
N GLU A 573 -25.73 -34.41 -30.07
CA GLU A 573 -24.34 -34.66 -30.47
C GLU A 573 -23.52 -33.35 -30.57
N PRO A 574 -22.19 -33.40 -30.35
CA PRO A 574 -21.31 -32.27 -30.59
C PRO A 574 -21.43 -31.75 -32.02
N VAL A 575 -21.58 -30.44 -32.14
CA VAL A 575 -21.49 -29.76 -33.43
C VAL A 575 -20.03 -29.75 -33.87
N VAL A 576 -19.77 -30.22 -35.07
CA VAL A 576 -18.44 -30.18 -35.70
C VAL A 576 -18.40 -29.14 -36.82
N ASP A 577 -17.22 -28.59 -37.09
CA ASP A 577 -17.02 -27.69 -38.22
C ASP A 577 -16.69 -28.44 -39.53
N ASP A 578 -16.41 -27.68 -40.60
CA ASP A 578 -16.09 -28.23 -41.92
C ASP A 578 -14.81 -29.11 -41.92
N ASP A 579 -13.92 -28.91 -40.94
CA ASP A 579 -12.66 -29.63 -40.78
C ASP A 579 -12.81 -30.88 -39.87
N GLY A 580 -13.98 -31.02 -39.21
CA GLY A 580 -14.34 -32.13 -38.34
C GLY A 580 -13.95 -31.92 -36.88
N ASP A 581 -13.56 -30.70 -36.51
CA ASP A 581 -13.24 -30.32 -35.13
C ASP A 581 -14.49 -29.85 -34.40
N ASP A 582 -14.56 -30.10 -33.08
CA ASP A 582 -15.69 -29.66 -32.26
C ASP A 582 -15.81 -28.13 -32.23
N VAL A 583 -16.99 -27.63 -32.56
CA VAL A 583 -17.33 -26.21 -32.40
C VAL A 583 -17.50 -25.92 -30.91
N VAL A 584 -16.81 -24.91 -30.41
CA VAL A 584 -16.83 -24.54 -28.98
C VAL A 584 -18.13 -23.84 -28.60
N ASP A 585 -18.70 -24.19 -27.43
CA ASP A 585 -19.75 -23.36 -26.79
C ASP A 585 -19.12 -22.26 -25.93
N ASP A 586 -19.07 -21.06 -26.46
CA ASP A 586 -18.61 -19.87 -25.74
C ASP A 586 -19.37 -19.65 -24.40
N ALA A 587 -20.62 -20.14 -24.28
CA ALA A 587 -21.42 -20.01 -23.06
C ALA A 587 -21.00 -20.99 -21.95
N LEU A 588 -20.25 -22.04 -22.29
CA LEU A 588 -19.76 -23.06 -21.36
C LEU A 588 -18.24 -22.99 -21.16
N THR A 589 -17.58 -21.97 -21.72
CA THR A 589 -16.15 -21.72 -21.49
C THR A 589 -15.92 -21.37 -20.03
N ASP A 590 -15.03 -22.09 -19.37
CA ASP A 590 -14.64 -21.88 -17.98
C ASP A 590 -13.13 -21.72 -17.84
N TYR A 591 -12.66 -21.41 -16.63
CA TYR A 591 -11.25 -21.29 -16.31
C TYR A 591 -10.92 -22.02 -15.02
N GLU A 592 -9.91 -22.87 -15.09
CA GLU A 592 -9.39 -23.59 -13.93
C GLU A 592 -8.01 -23.06 -13.54
N ASN A 593 -7.75 -23.00 -12.23
CA ASN A 593 -6.46 -22.59 -11.69
C ASN A 593 -5.72 -23.84 -11.20
N VAL A 594 -4.90 -24.42 -12.07
CA VAL A 594 -4.12 -25.64 -11.78
C VAL A 594 -2.88 -25.26 -10.94
N PRO A 595 -2.62 -25.83 -9.76
CA PRO A 595 -1.38 -25.55 -9.02
C PRO A 595 -0.13 -25.81 -9.87
N LEU A 596 0.91 -24.98 -9.78
CA LEU A 596 2.09 -25.10 -10.68
C LEU A 596 2.80 -26.45 -10.64
N ARG A 597 2.70 -27.17 -9.52
CA ARG A 597 3.31 -28.50 -9.33
C ARG A 597 2.43 -29.65 -9.80
N THR A 598 1.25 -29.36 -10.34
CA THR A 598 0.28 -30.34 -10.83
C THR A 598 0.24 -30.27 -12.36
N ALA A 599 0.35 -31.42 -13.02
CA ALA A 599 0.16 -31.49 -14.47
C ALA A 599 -1.30 -31.16 -14.82
N ILE A 600 -1.50 -30.42 -15.92
CA ILE A 600 -2.85 -30.00 -16.36
C ILE A 600 -3.75 -31.23 -16.59
N ASP A 601 -3.23 -32.27 -17.25
CA ASP A 601 -3.99 -33.50 -17.53
C ASP A 601 -4.42 -34.23 -16.26
N ASP A 602 -3.55 -34.28 -15.25
CA ASP A 602 -3.86 -34.90 -13.96
C ASP A 602 -4.97 -34.12 -13.23
N TYR A 603 -4.91 -32.78 -13.25
CA TYR A 603 -5.95 -31.92 -12.66
C TYR A 603 -7.27 -32.06 -13.42
N MET A 604 -7.25 -32.04 -14.75
CA MET A 604 -8.43 -32.23 -15.58
C MET A 604 -9.10 -33.58 -15.28
N GLY A 605 -8.31 -34.66 -15.17
CA GLY A 605 -8.80 -35.98 -14.84
C GLY A 605 -9.42 -36.10 -13.44
N ALA A 606 -8.89 -35.36 -12.46
CA ALA A 606 -9.34 -35.43 -11.08
C ALA A 606 -10.54 -34.51 -10.77
N GLU A 607 -10.51 -33.27 -11.26
CA GLU A 607 -11.42 -32.21 -10.81
C GLU A 607 -12.44 -31.78 -11.88
N VAL A 608 -12.14 -31.94 -13.17
CA VAL A 608 -12.97 -31.41 -14.26
C VAL A 608 -13.76 -32.49 -14.99
N LEU A 609 -13.08 -33.48 -15.56
CA LEU A 609 -13.68 -34.54 -16.37
C LEU A 609 -14.73 -35.40 -15.65
N PRO A 610 -14.68 -35.61 -14.32
CA PRO A 610 -15.78 -36.28 -13.59
C PRO A 610 -17.10 -35.53 -13.63
N HIS A 611 -17.07 -34.21 -13.81
CA HIS A 611 -18.24 -33.33 -13.86
C HIS A 611 -18.58 -32.86 -15.29
N ALA A 612 -17.58 -32.78 -16.17
CA ALA A 612 -17.71 -32.40 -17.57
C ALA A 612 -16.85 -33.33 -18.47
N PRO A 613 -17.36 -34.52 -18.85
CA PRO A 613 -16.57 -35.55 -19.52
C PRO A 613 -16.04 -35.19 -20.91
N ASP A 614 -16.65 -34.21 -21.58
CA ASP A 614 -16.29 -33.72 -22.91
C ASP A 614 -15.54 -32.38 -22.87
N ALA A 615 -15.10 -31.93 -21.68
CA ALA A 615 -14.29 -30.74 -21.55
C ALA A 615 -12.85 -30.97 -22.02
N PHE A 616 -12.26 -29.97 -22.67
CA PHE A 616 -10.86 -30.00 -23.10
C PHE A 616 -10.19 -28.65 -22.86
N VAL A 617 -8.87 -28.67 -22.76
CA VAL A 617 -8.08 -27.45 -22.55
C VAL A 617 -7.80 -26.77 -23.88
N ASP A 618 -7.95 -25.46 -23.91
CA ASP A 618 -7.54 -24.68 -25.07
C ASP A 618 -6.02 -24.54 -25.17
N GLU A 619 -5.43 -25.27 -26.12
CA GLU A 619 -3.99 -25.21 -26.42
C GLU A 619 -3.52 -23.86 -26.99
N GLY A 620 -4.45 -23.01 -27.45
CA GLY A 620 -4.13 -21.66 -27.94
C GLY A 620 -3.98 -20.60 -26.83
N TYR A 621 -4.43 -20.90 -25.61
CA TYR A 621 -4.32 -19.99 -24.47
C TYR A 621 -3.01 -20.22 -23.72
N CYS A 622 -1.92 -19.63 -24.21
CA CYS A 622 -0.57 -19.83 -23.65
C CYS A 622 -0.05 -18.63 -22.85
N ASP A 623 0.90 -18.89 -21.95
CA ASP A 623 1.64 -17.88 -21.21
C ASP A 623 2.60 -17.12 -22.13
N GLY A 624 2.69 -15.81 -21.95
CA GLY A 624 3.55 -14.97 -22.78
C GLY A 624 5.05 -15.08 -22.44
N GLN A 625 5.42 -15.59 -21.26
CA GLN A 625 6.82 -15.69 -20.83
C GLN A 625 7.45 -17.04 -21.17
N ASP A 626 6.74 -18.14 -20.93
CA ASP A 626 7.25 -19.51 -21.18
C ASP A 626 6.69 -20.18 -22.45
N GLY A 627 5.57 -19.69 -22.99
CA GLY A 627 4.94 -20.24 -24.20
C GLY A 627 4.15 -21.52 -23.99
N GLU A 628 4.02 -22.00 -22.75
CA GLU A 628 3.26 -23.21 -22.41
C GLU A 628 1.76 -22.90 -22.30
N VAL A 629 0.92 -23.93 -22.43
CA VAL A 629 -0.54 -23.84 -22.30
C VAL A 629 -0.93 -23.34 -20.90
N GLY A 630 -1.95 -22.50 -20.83
CA GLY A 630 -2.36 -21.77 -19.65
C GLY A 630 -1.45 -20.58 -19.33
N VAL A 631 -1.97 -19.61 -18.57
CA VAL A 631 -1.21 -18.42 -18.14
C VAL A 631 -0.84 -18.57 -16.67
N VAL A 632 0.41 -18.32 -16.31
CA VAL A 632 0.88 -18.42 -14.93
C VAL A 632 0.37 -17.22 -14.13
N GLY A 633 -0.17 -17.50 -12.95
CA GLY A 633 -0.58 -16.52 -11.97
C GLY A 633 -0.03 -16.88 -10.59
N TYR A 634 0.04 -15.88 -9.72
CA TYR A 634 0.43 -16.07 -8.33
C TYR A 634 -0.61 -15.42 -7.42
N GLU A 635 -0.95 -16.09 -6.33
CA GLU A 635 -1.86 -15.61 -5.29
C GLU A 635 -1.37 -16.07 -3.91
N ILE A 636 -1.34 -15.14 -2.96
CA ILE A 636 -1.00 -15.42 -1.56
C ILE A 636 -2.30 -15.35 -0.75
N ASN A 637 -3.09 -16.42 -0.80
CA ASN A 637 -4.30 -16.51 0.02
C ASN A 637 -3.93 -16.80 1.48
N PHE A 638 -3.52 -15.75 2.20
CA PHE A 638 -2.99 -15.86 3.57
C PHE A 638 -3.91 -16.64 4.50
N ASN A 639 -5.22 -16.36 4.44
CA ASN A 639 -6.22 -17.01 5.30
C ASN A 639 -6.34 -18.52 5.05
N ARG A 640 -6.15 -18.99 3.81
CA ARG A 640 -6.21 -20.42 3.47
C ARG A 640 -5.12 -21.22 4.20
N TYR A 641 -3.94 -20.65 4.39
CA TYR A 641 -2.82 -21.33 5.04
C TYR A 641 -3.01 -21.54 6.54
N PHE A 642 -3.69 -20.61 7.23
CA PHE A 642 -3.95 -20.69 8.66
C PHE A 642 -5.37 -21.19 9.00
N TYR A 643 -6.16 -21.53 7.99
CA TYR A 643 -7.51 -22.07 8.19
C TYR A 643 -7.44 -23.43 8.89
N GLN A 644 -8.02 -23.51 10.08
CA GLN A 644 -8.24 -24.77 10.76
C GLN A 644 -9.70 -25.18 10.55
N TYR A 645 -9.90 -26.32 9.88
CA TYR A 645 -11.24 -26.88 9.72
C TYR A 645 -11.86 -27.11 11.10
N GLN A 646 -12.95 -26.40 11.36
CA GLN A 646 -13.80 -26.67 12.50
C GLN A 646 -14.97 -27.52 12.02
N PRO A 647 -15.04 -28.82 12.38
CA PRO A 647 -16.19 -29.62 12.03
C PRO A 647 -17.44 -28.95 12.62
N PRO A 648 -18.56 -28.96 11.88
CA PRO A 648 -19.82 -28.47 12.42
C PRO A 648 -20.12 -29.18 13.75
N ARG A 649 -20.61 -28.42 14.74
CA ARG A 649 -21.00 -28.98 16.03
C ARG A 649 -22.00 -30.12 15.80
N ASP A 650 -21.87 -31.20 16.59
CA ASP A 650 -22.80 -32.32 16.53
C ASP A 650 -24.24 -31.81 16.69
N LEU A 651 -25.13 -32.20 15.77
CA LEU A 651 -26.53 -31.78 15.76
C LEU A 651 -27.23 -32.03 17.10
N ARG A 652 -26.87 -33.10 17.82
CA ARG A 652 -27.44 -33.42 19.13
C ARG A 652 -27.07 -32.40 20.20
N LEU A 653 -25.87 -31.81 20.11
CA LEU A 653 -25.43 -30.75 21.02
C LEU A 653 -26.10 -29.42 20.69
N ILE A 654 -26.35 -29.15 19.41
CA ILE A 654 -27.11 -27.97 18.96
C ILE A 654 -28.55 -28.06 19.47
N ASP A 655 -29.20 -29.22 19.34
CA ASP A 655 -30.56 -29.47 19.86
C ASP A 655 -30.64 -29.35 21.39
N ALA A 656 -29.61 -29.81 22.11
CA ALA A 656 -29.56 -29.69 23.56
C ALA A 656 -29.44 -28.24 24.02
N ASP A 657 -28.59 -27.44 23.37
CA ASP A 657 -28.45 -26.02 23.65
C ASP A 657 -29.74 -25.24 23.31
N LEU A 658 -30.36 -25.54 22.16
CA LEU A 658 -31.65 -24.95 21.77
C LEU A 658 -32.72 -25.21 22.83
N LYS A 659 -32.84 -26.45 23.32
CA LYS A 659 -33.77 -26.79 24.39
C LYS A 659 -33.45 -26.07 25.70
N ALA A 660 -32.17 -25.87 26.02
CA ALA A 660 -31.75 -25.13 27.20
C ALA A 660 -32.13 -23.64 27.10
N VAL A 661 -31.90 -23.02 25.94
CA VAL A 661 -32.29 -21.63 25.67
C VAL A 661 -33.82 -21.47 25.64
N GLU A 662 -34.54 -22.43 25.05
CA GLU A 662 -36.01 -22.46 25.09
C GLU A 662 -36.53 -22.56 26.53
N ALA A 663 -35.90 -23.36 27.38
CA ALA A 663 -36.26 -23.48 28.79
C ALA A 663 -35.96 -22.18 29.58
N GLU A 664 -34.84 -21.51 29.30
CA GLU A 664 -34.53 -20.19 29.87
C GLU A 664 -35.55 -19.13 29.43
N ILE A 665 -35.88 -19.08 28.13
CA ILE A 665 -36.88 -18.15 27.60
C ILE A 665 -38.26 -18.42 28.23
N ALA A 666 -38.65 -19.69 28.37
CA ALA A 666 -39.91 -20.07 29.01
C ALA A 666 -39.95 -19.66 30.49
N ALA A 667 -38.83 -19.79 31.21
CA ALA A 667 -38.71 -19.37 32.61
C ALA A 667 -38.83 -17.84 32.75
N VAL A 668 -38.16 -17.08 31.87
CA VAL A 668 -38.25 -15.61 31.85
C VAL A 668 -39.67 -15.14 31.51
N LEU A 669 -40.35 -15.81 30.57
CA LEU A 669 -41.74 -15.48 30.23
C LEU A 669 -42.73 -15.78 31.38
N LEU A 670 -42.47 -16.82 32.17
CA LEU A 670 -43.24 -17.13 33.38
C LEU A 670 -43.03 -16.08 34.48
N GLU A 671 -41.79 -15.60 34.68
CA GLU A 671 -41.51 -14.49 35.62
C GLU A 671 -42.16 -13.16 35.22
N VAL A 672 -42.46 -12.95 33.93
CA VAL A 672 -43.11 -11.72 33.43
C VAL A 672 -44.64 -11.83 33.44
N THR A 673 -45.19 -13.02 33.69
CA THR A 673 -46.64 -13.28 33.70
C THR A 673 -47.24 -13.50 35.10
N GLU A 674 -46.42 -13.49 36.15
CA GLU A 674 -46.82 -13.22 37.55
C GLU A 674 -46.73 -11.71 37.87
#